data_AF-A0A321LFK7-F1
#
_entry.id   AF-A0A321LFK7-F1
#
_cell.length_a   1.000
_cell.length_b   1.000
_cell.length_c   1.000
_cell.angle_alpha   90.00
_cell.angle_beta   90.00
_cell.angle_gamma   90.00
#
_symmetry.space_group_name_H-M   'P 1'
#
loop_
_entity.id
_entity.type
_entity.pdbx_description
1 polymer ?
#
loop_
_entity_poly.entity_id
_entity_poly.type
_entity_poly.pdbx_seq_one_letter_code
_entity_poly.pdbx_strand_id
1 'polypeptide(L)'
;ANSDFAINTTPTPTNDAGKTLTIPVATQIVQGENVFNGETFQGNGRSCATCHVASLNMALPPSNIQSRFSTVSSTFDPLFIGETSPSSFDAGFDFNLNTLVLTQAVASAAPCIGTLQGIISSGSGATAARAKVLTQVSPTTYLVAGGMNPALSGSVSDSNSCTGTVMSVTAGSLGAIPGSPVAGLEDPKRMRTSANTVSFPQGRGLILENIDGFPPTPHVFRKSPHLLNLNQRFGPFGLSGSVFDLQSFATGAVIQHFPRTLARNSGGSNPDFRLPTSDELAAMEAFMRAQEFPAGTDPNKFNLNRFVLTAAQQRGLNAFFGDAKCAFCHSGTVLTDSGLFNTGVVNQVINSAAVDNLPCEPSTPCGTRAFSVRQLFNIANLGPFFHDGSAATLQDVLAFYNSSFFNTSPGELFSGPINTVAIGPTATDDIIAFLEGISFSPFAPTFGAVGTGVTITGTNFTGATAVSFNGVAATFTEGPPGTITTTVPAGATTGDITVTTPGGGPLKTTTRFTVTPAIASFAPTLGSVGTGVTITGTTFTGATAVSFHGVASTFTVSNSGTVTATVPTGASTGPITVTTLDGTATSAANFTVSSTPFSLGATPSSQTVSAGATTSYTVTISRTAGFGDNLTFSVAGLPGATTASFSPNPTSGNSSTLTVTTTARAQLAPGPTLGPPSANFSVRTLTLWAICLLVMVLLAHRQRARRYIPRWVFATGALAVLLCIGCGGGSSPPPPPPPPGTPPGTFTMTVTATSSNSSVQPVSMPVTLIVK
;
A
#
# COMPACT_ATOMS: atom_id res chain seq x y z
N ALA A 1 -12.16 7.86 -48.21
CA ALA A 1 -11.40 7.04 -49.18
C ALA A 1 -12.30 6.14 -50.05
N ASN A 2 -13.58 5.93 -49.70
CA ASN A 2 -14.57 5.47 -50.67
C ASN A 2 -15.38 6.69 -51.14
N SER A 3 -15.47 6.92 -52.45
CA SER A 3 -16.27 7.98 -53.06
C SER A 3 -17.78 7.76 -52.94
N ASP A 4 -18.19 6.50 -52.77
CA ASP A 4 -19.59 6.10 -52.80
C ASP A 4 -20.36 6.54 -51.55
N PHE A 5 -19.69 7.00 -50.49
CA PHE A 5 -20.33 7.34 -49.21
C PHE A 5 -20.11 8.81 -48.84
N ALA A 6 -21.21 9.52 -48.60
CA ALA A 6 -21.23 10.88 -48.06
C ALA A 6 -21.51 10.87 -46.54
N ILE A 7 -20.80 11.73 -45.82
CA ILE A 7 -21.06 12.03 -44.41
C ILE A 7 -22.11 13.15 -44.36
N ASN A 8 -23.34 12.82 -43.98
CA ASN A 8 -24.44 13.78 -43.94
C ASN A 8 -25.11 13.79 -42.57
N THR A 9 -24.62 14.67 -41.69
CA THR A 9 -25.20 15.15 -40.41
C THR A 9 -25.70 14.10 -39.39
N THR A 10 -25.49 12.81 -39.67
CA THR A 10 -25.91 11.64 -38.89
C THR A 10 -24.71 10.68 -38.88
N PRO A 11 -24.38 9.99 -37.76
CA PRO A 11 -23.12 9.24 -37.59
C PRO A 11 -22.99 7.94 -38.44
N THR A 12 -23.73 7.85 -39.53
CA THR A 12 -23.83 6.70 -40.41
C THR A 12 -23.67 7.18 -41.86
N PRO A 13 -22.45 7.12 -42.43
CA PRO A 13 -22.22 7.47 -43.83
C PRO A 13 -23.24 6.80 -44.75
N THR A 14 -23.82 7.58 -45.66
CA THR A 14 -24.88 7.13 -46.56
C THR A 14 -24.42 7.24 -48.00
N ASN A 15 -24.68 6.21 -48.82
CA ASN A 15 -24.35 6.24 -50.24
C ASN A 15 -25.45 6.87 -51.09
N ASP A 16 -25.13 7.16 -52.36
CA ASP A 16 -26.07 7.73 -53.35
C ASP A 16 -27.33 6.87 -53.59
N ALA A 17 -27.32 5.61 -53.16
CA ALA A 17 -28.45 4.69 -53.20
C ALA A 17 -29.22 4.59 -51.85
N GLY A 18 -28.96 5.50 -50.91
CA GLY A 18 -29.62 5.57 -49.60
C GLY A 18 -29.22 4.47 -48.60
N LYS A 19 -28.18 3.67 -48.88
CA LYS A 19 -27.67 2.66 -47.94
C LYS A 19 -26.71 3.28 -46.94
N THR A 20 -26.91 2.94 -45.68
CA THR A 20 -26.12 3.41 -44.54
C THR A 20 -25.01 2.43 -44.16
N LEU A 21 -23.85 2.94 -43.73
CA LEU A 21 -22.72 2.17 -43.22
C LEU A 21 -22.51 2.46 -41.73
N THR A 22 -22.72 1.47 -40.86
CA THR A 22 -22.38 1.60 -39.43
C THR A 22 -20.87 1.54 -39.25
N ILE A 23 -20.27 2.65 -38.80
CA ILE A 23 -18.85 2.67 -38.42
C ILE A 23 -18.69 1.88 -37.09
N PRO A 24 -17.76 0.92 -36.98
CA PRO A 24 -17.52 0.21 -35.72
C PRO A 24 -17.05 1.16 -34.60
N VAL A 25 -17.55 0.97 -33.38
CA VAL A 25 -17.21 1.82 -32.22
C VAL A 25 -15.69 1.87 -31.97
N ALA A 26 -14.97 0.76 -32.17
CA ALA A 26 -13.51 0.73 -32.07
C ALA A 26 -12.82 1.70 -33.05
N THR A 27 -13.36 1.84 -34.27
CA THR A 27 -12.87 2.81 -35.26
C THR A 27 -13.21 4.24 -34.85
N GLN A 28 -14.42 4.48 -34.31
CA GLN A 28 -14.82 5.78 -33.78
C GLN A 28 -13.95 6.22 -32.59
N ILE A 29 -13.55 5.30 -31.69
CA ILE A 29 -12.64 5.60 -30.58
C ILE A 29 -11.29 6.10 -31.09
N VAL A 30 -10.69 5.41 -32.08
CA VAL A 30 -9.40 5.82 -32.67
C VAL A 30 -9.53 7.14 -33.43
N GLN A 31 -10.63 7.37 -34.15
CA GLN A 31 -10.91 8.66 -34.79
C GLN A 31 -11.06 9.78 -33.75
N GLY A 32 -11.78 9.52 -32.66
CA GLY A 32 -11.99 10.46 -31.57
C GLY A 32 -10.70 10.80 -30.84
N GLU A 33 -9.82 9.82 -30.60
CA GLU A 33 -8.49 10.03 -30.03
C GLU A 33 -7.66 11.00 -30.87
N ASN A 34 -7.66 10.84 -32.19
CA ASN A 34 -6.95 11.75 -33.09
C ASN A 34 -7.53 13.17 -33.05
N VAL A 35 -8.87 13.32 -33.02
CA VAL A 35 -9.55 14.63 -32.90
C VAL A 35 -9.29 15.28 -31.53
N PHE A 36 -9.22 14.48 -30.47
CA PHE A 36 -9.04 14.93 -29.09
C PHE A 36 -7.60 15.36 -28.77
N ASN A 37 -6.62 14.64 -29.33
CA ASN A 37 -5.20 14.90 -29.13
C ASN A 37 -4.65 15.97 -30.09
N GLY A 38 -5.18 16.06 -31.31
CA GLY A 38 -4.74 17.00 -32.34
C GLY A 38 -5.31 18.42 -32.17
N GLU A 39 -4.57 19.40 -32.71
CA GLU A 39 -5.12 20.73 -33.01
C GLU A 39 -6.18 20.58 -34.10
N THR A 40 -7.43 20.92 -33.77
CA THR A 40 -8.60 20.70 -34.62
C THR A 40 -9.34 22.00 -34.90
N PHE A 41 -10.35 21.95 -35.77
CA PHE A 41 -11.32 23.04 -35.97
C PHE A 41 -10.77 24.37 -36.53
N GLN A 42 -9.54 24.35 -37.07
CA GLN A 42 -8.76 25.56 -37.42
C GLN A 42 -8.54 26.47 -36.20
N GLY A 43 -8.48 25.85 -35.01
CA GLY A 43 -8.41 26.49 -33.70
C GLY A 43 -7.11 27.25 -33.43
N ASN A 44 -7.00 27.76 -32.20
CA ASN A 44 -5.85 28.54 -31.74
C ASN A 44 -4.65 27.69 -31.28
N GLY A 45 -4.54 26.44 -31.72
CA GLY A 45 -3.58 25.49 -31.19
C GLY A 45 -4.09 24.51 -30.15
N ARG A 46 -5.15 24.83 -29.41
CA ARG A 46 -5.57 23.99 -28.27
C ARG A 46 -6.15 22.66 -28.75
N SER A 47 -5.76 21.58 -28.08
CA SER A 47 -6.44 20.28 -28.15
C SER A 47 -7.01 19.93 -26.77
N CYS A 48 -7.96 19.00 -26.73
CA CYS A 48 -8.57 18.58 -25.47
C CYS A 48 -7.53 17.93 -24.53
N ALA A 49 -6.53 17.25 -25.11
CA ALA A 49 -5.42 16.62 -24.39
C ALA A 49 -4.55 17.58 -23.58
N THR A 50 -4.57 18.88 -23.87
CA THR A 50 -3.84 19.89 -23.09
C THR A 50 -4.44 20.09 -21.69
N CYS A 51 -5.76 19.90 -21.55
CA CYS A 51 -6.50 19.97 -20.27
C CYS A 51 -6.91 18.58 -19.72
N HIS A 52 -6.80 17.54 -20.53
CA HIS A 52 -7.18 16.17 -20.19
C HIS A 52 -6.02 15.24 -20.53
N VAL A 53 -4.99 15.27 -19.69
CA VAL A 53 -3.73 14.61 -19.99
C VAL A 53 -3.87 13.10 -19.75
N ALA A 54 -3.72 12.30 -20.81
CA ALA A 54 -3.89 10.84 -20.75
C ALA A 54 -2.97 10.17 -19.69
N SER A 55 -1.70 10.57 -19.63
CA SER A 55 -0.74 10.09 -18.63
C SER A 55 -1.02 10.55 -17.19
N LEU A 56 -1.97 11.47 -17.01
CA LEU A 56 -2.45 11.98 -15.71
C LEU A 56 -3.94 11.66 -15.53
N ASN A 57 -4.39 10.53 -16.08
CA ASN A 57 -5.76 10.00 -15.93
C ASN A 57 -6.87 10.96 -16.38
N MET A 58 -6.64 11.65 -17.50
CA MET A 58 -7.52 12.66 -18.10
C MET A 58 -7.80 13.89 -17.21
N ALA A 59 -6.91 14.16 -16.24
CA ALA A 59 -6.98 15.31 -15.35
C ALA A 59 -5.99 16.42 -15.72
N LEU A 60 -6.16 17.59 -15.10
CA LEU A 60 -5.21 18.70 -15.12
C LEU A 60 -4.74 19.04 -13.69
N PRO A 61 -3.59 18.52 -13.24
CA PRO A 61 -3.01 18.93 -11.97
C PRO A 61 -2.23 20.26 -12.11
N PRO A 62 -2.09 21.05 -11.03
CA PRO A 62 -1.32 22.31 -11.05
C PRO A 62 0.14 22.13 -11.49
N SER A 63 0.75 20.97 -11.19
CA SER A 63 2.09 20.59 -11.64
C SER A 63 2.22 20.54 -13.18
N ASN A 64 1.21 20.03 -13.89
CA ASN A 64 1.20 20.03 -15.36
C ASN A 64 1.07 21.46 -15.88
N ILE A 65 0.18 22.27 -15.30
CA ILE A 65 0.04 23.69 -15.67
C ILE A 65 1.39 24.40 -15.55
N GLN A 66 2.04 24.30 -14.38
CA GLN A 66 3.34 24.93 -14.13
C GLN A 66 4.46 24.43 -15.05
N SER A 67 4.50 23.11 -15.34
CA SER A 67 5.47 22.51 -16.27
C SER A 67 5.26 22.99 -17.71
N ARG A 68 4.00 23.09 -18.14
CA ARG A 68 3.66 23.56 -19.49
C ARG A 68 4.06 25.04 -19.64
N PHE A 69 3.78 25.87 -18.64
CA PHE A 69 4.24 27.27 -18.59
C PHE A 69 5.77 27.39 -18.63
N SER A 70 6.53 26.53 -17.94
CA SER A 70 8.00 26.64 -17.93
C SER A 70 8.64 26.35 -19.30
N THR A 71 7.92 25.68 -20.20
CA THR A 71 8.38 25.39 -21.57
C THR A 71 7.84 26.36 -22.63
N VAL A 72 6.92 27.27 -22.27
CA VAL A 72 6.07 28.01 -23.23
C VAL A 72 6.85 28.82 -24.28
N SER A 73 8.01 29.37 -23.91
CA SER A 73 8.93 30.09 -24.82
C SER A 73 9.57 29.22 -25.91
N SER A 74 9.54 27.90 -25.72
CA SER A 74 10.13 26.91 -26.63
C SER A 74 9.08 26.06 -27.36
N THR A 75 7.96 25.73 -26.69
CA THR A 75 6.89 24.85 -27.18
C THR A 75 5.66 25.60 -27.69
N PHE A 76 5.47 26.88 -27.33
CA PHE A 76 4.32 27.69 -27.71
C PHE A 76 2.99 27.01 -27.35
N ASP A 77 2.90 26.52 -26.11
CA ASP A 77 1.72 25.80 -25.63
C ASP A 77 0.49 26.72 -25.62
N PRO A 78 -0.52 26.44 -26.45
CA PRO A 78 -1.63 27.34 -26.70
C PRO A 78 -2.65 27.38 -25.56
N LEU A 79 -2.50 26.56 -24.50
CA LEU A 79 -3.27 26.68 -23.27
C LEU A 79 -3.10 28.04 -22.58
N PHE A 80 -2.01 28.77 -22.87
CA PHE A 80 -1.63 29.99 -22.14
C PHE A 80 -1.47 31.21 -23.04
N ILE A 81 -2.44 31.42 -23.94
CA ILE A 81 -2.56 32.67 -24.70
C ILE A 81 -3.07 33.74 -23.71
N GLY A 82 -2.14 34.25 -22.90
CA GLY A 82 -2.39 35.17 -21.80
C GLY A 82 -2.53 36.60 -22.28
N GLU A 83 -3.76 37.09 -22.36
CA GLU A 83 -4.08 38.43 -22.84
C GLU A 83 -3.95 39.45 -21.69
N THR A 84 -2.74 39.99 -21.47
CA THR A 84 -2.53 41.17 -20.62
C THR A 84 -1.42 42.05 -21.21
N SER A 85 -1.48 43.37 -20.94
CA SER A 85 -0.38 44.27 -21.31
C SER A 85 0.92 43.81 -20.64
N PRO A 86 2.02 43.58 -21.40
CA PRO A 86 3.25 43.02 -20.84
C PRO A 86 3.95 44.06 -19.96
N SER A 87 3.81 43.95 -18.64
CA SER A 87 4.39 44.95 -17.72
C SER A 87 4.88 44.43 -16.35
N SER A 88 4.92 43.12 -16.06
CA SER A 88 5.50 42.68 -14.77
C SER A 88 5.99 41.23 -14.56
N PHE A 89 5.59 40.20 -15.34
CA PHE A 89 5.75 38.81 -14.85
C PHE A 89 6.60 37.82 -15.68
N ASP A 90 6.92 38.06 -16.94
CA ASP A 90 7.87 37.24 -17.71
C ASP A 90 8.61 38.13 -18.73
N ALA A 91 9.94 38.10 -18.73
CA ALA A 91 10.77 39.20 -19.25
C ALA A 91 11.18 39.12 -20.75
N GLY A 92 10.50 38.32 -21.57
CA GLY A 92 11.01 38.07 -22.93
C GLY A 92 10.09 37.46 -23.99
N PHE A 93 8.80 37.25 -23.72
CA PHE A 93 7.88 36.79 -24.76
C PHE A 93 6.54 37.53 -24.72
N ASP A 94 6.03 37.89 -25.90
CA ASP A 94 4.74 38.56 -26.05
C ASP A 94 3.60 37.54 -26.20
N PHE A 95 2.62 37.57 -25.30
CA PHE A 95 1.46 36.68 -25.31
C PHE A 95 0.22 37.31 -25.98
N ASN A 96 0.32 38.52 -26.53
CA ASN A 96 -0.80 39.18 -27.19
C ASN A 96 -1.22 38.51 -28.50
N LEU A 97 -2.51 38.66 -28.80
CA LEU A 97 -3.09 38.34 -30.09
C LEU A 97 -2.78 39.48 -31.08
N ASN A 98 -2.01 39.18 -32.12
CA ASN A 98 -1.44 40.16 -33.04
C ASN A 98 -1.91 39.90 -34.49
N THR A 99 -1.97 40.96 -35.29
CA THR A 99 -2.21 40.87 -36.73
C THR A 99 -0.88 40.93 -37.46
N LEU A 100 -0.51 39.84 -38.13
CA LEU A 100 0.61 39.79 -39.07
C LEU A 100 0.10 40.11 -40.48
N VAL A 101 0.79 40.99 -41.18
CA VAL A 101 0.57 41.24 -42.61
C VAL A 101 1.85 40.97 -43.38
N LEU A 102 1.74 40.20 -44.45
CA LEU A 102 2.82 39.91 -45.40
C LEU A 102 2.78 40.88 -46.58
N THR A 103 3.92 41.11 -47.24
CA THR A 103 3.99 41.96 -48.44
C THR A 103 3.27 41.34 -49.65
N GLN A 104 3.12 40.03 -49.68
CA GLN A 104 2.50 39.25 -50.75
C GLN A 104 1.99 37.90 -50.22
N ALA A 105 1.17 37.21 -51.00
CA ALA A 105 0.72 35.86 -50.67
C ALA A 105 1.90 34.86 -50.67
N VAL A 106 1.77 33.81 -49.86
CA VAL A 106 2.76 32.73 -49.71
C VAL A 106 2.81 31.88 -50.97
N ALA A 107 4.01 31.56 -51.46
CA ALA A 107 4.18 30.77 -52.67
C ALA A 107 3.88 29.28 -52.41
N SER A 108 3.08 28.65 -53.28
CA SER A 108 2.61 27.26 -53.14
C SER A 108 3.51 26.26 -53.88
N ALA A 109 4.69 25.98 -53.32
CA ALA A 109 5.60 24.94 -53.81
C ALA A 109 5.81 23.86 -52.74
N ALA A 110 5.49 22.60 -53.05
CA ALA A 110 5.58 21.49 -52.10
C ALA A 110 6.98 21.40 -51.44
N PRO A 111 7.08 21.23 -50.11
CA PRO A 111 6.01 20.86 -49.17
C PRO A 111 5.08 22.00 -48.71
N CYS A 112 5.32 23.25 -49.12
CA CYS A 112 4.43 24.37 -48.77
C CYS A 112 3.08 24.32 -49.52
N ILE A 113 1.98 24.49 -48.78
CA ILE A 113 0.60 24.49 -49.29
C ILE A 113 0.02 25.89 -49.53
N GLY A 114 0.88 26.90 -49.69
CA GLY A 114 0.47 28.27 -50.04
C GLY A 114 -0.08 29.12 -48.89
N THR A 115 0.09 28.69 -47.63
CA THR A 115 -0.29 29.42 -46.42
C THR A 115 0.75 29.19 -45.33
N LEU A 116 1.06 30.20 -44.50
CA LEU A 116 1.88 29.99 -43.30
C LEU A 116 1.06 29.22 -42.25
N GLN A 117 1.70 28.27 -41.54
CA GLN A 117 1.03 27.44 -40.53
C GLN A 117 1.92 27.21 -39.29
N GLY A 118 1.30 26.89 -38.15
CA GLY A 118 2.04 26.51 -36.94
C GLY A 118 2.98 27.61 -36.43
N ILE A 119 4.20 27.25 -36.04
CA ILE A 119 5.20 28.22 -35.55
C ILE A 119 5.97 28.80 -36.72
N ILE A 120 5.91 30.12 -36.85
CA ILE A 120 6.74 30.91 -37.76
C ILE A 120 7.87 31.58 -37.00
N SER A 121 9.03 31.71 -37.65
CA SER A 121 10.18 32.42 -37.09
C SER A 121 10.88 33.30 -38.12
N SER A 122 11.35 34.47 -37.70
CA SER A 122 12.33 35.26 -38.44
C SER A 122 13.70 35.16 -37.77
N GLY A 123 14.67 34.57 -38.49
CA GLY A 123 16.01 34.27 -37.98
C GLY A 123 16.17 32.84 -37.45
N SER A 124 17.32 32.54 -36.86
CA SER A 124 17.67 31.20 -36.33
C SER A 124 18.24 31.29 -34.92
N GLY A 125 18.21 30.16 -34.19
CA GLY A 125 18.68 30.07 -32.80
C GLY A 125 17.66 30.52 -31.75
N ALA A 126 18.08 30.55 -30.48
CA ALA A 126 17.22 30.80 -29.33
C ALA A 126 16.71 32.25 -29.22
N THR A 127 17.28 33.18 -29.99
CA THR A 127 16.90 34.61 -30.02
C THR A 127 16.03 34.99 -31.22
N ALA A 128 15.63 34.02 -32.05
CA ALA A 128 14.77 34.28 -33.21
C ALA A 128 13.39 34.77 -32.75
N ALA A 129 12.90 35.84 -33.37
CA ALA A 129 11.51 36.26 -33.19
C ALA A 129 10.58 35.18 -33.74
N ARG A 130 9.50 34.91 -33.00
CA ARG A 130 8.60 33.78 -33.21
C ARG A 130 7.16 34.18 -32.94
N ALA A 131 6.24 33.61 -33.70
CA ALA A 131 4.81 33.64 -33.42
C ALA A 131 4.16 32.31 -33.82
N LYS A 132 2.98 32.00 -33.26
CA LYS A 132 2.12 30.93 -33.78
C LYS A 132 1.08 31.51 -34.71
N VAL A 133 0.97 31.02 -35.94
CA VAL A 133 -0.17 31.32 -36.83
C VAL A 133 -1.40 30.60 -36.30
N LEU A 134 -2.49 31.35 -36.13
CA LEU A 134 -3.78 30.83 -35.66
C LEU A 134 -4.76 30.68 -36.82
N THR A 135 -4.89 31.70 -37.67
CA THR A 135 -5.73 31.64 -38.88
C THR A 135 -5.27 32.64 -39.94
N GLN A 136 -5.64 32.39 -41.19
CA GLN A 136 -5.45 33.31 -42.31
C GLN A 136 -6.74 34.10 -42.56
N VAL A 137 -6.70 35.41 -42.35
CA VAL A 137 -7.84 36.32 -42.54
C VAL A 137 -7.95 36.78 -44.00
N SER A 138 -6.82 36.85 -44.72
CA SER A 138 -6.75 37.17 -46.15
C SER A 138 -5.49 36.56 -46.77
N PRO A 139 -5.32 36.53 -48.11
CA PRO A 139 -4.11 36.02 -48.76
C PRO A 139 -2.78 36.57 -48.20
N THR A 140 -2.79 37.78 -47.63
CA THR A 140 -1.62 38.41 -46.98
C THR A 140 -1.77 38.65 -45.48
N THR A 141 -2.95 38.47 -44.89
CA THR A 141 -3.25 38.83 -43.49
C THR A 141 -3.46 37.58 -42.65
N TYR A 142 -2.75 37.50 -41.53
CA TYR A 142 -2.79 36.38 -40.60
C TYR A 142 -3.03 36.88 -39.17
N LEU A 143 -3.78 36.10 -38.40
CA LEU A 143 -3.88 36.25 -36.97
C LEU A 143 -2.79 35.38 -36.33
N VAL A 144 -1.96 35.97 -35.46
CA VAL A 144 -0.83 35.28 -34.82
C VAL A 144 -0.79 35.53 -33.32
N ALA A 145 -0.32 34.55 -32.55
CA ALA A 145 0.01 34.73 -31.14
C ALA A 145 1.49 35.10 -30.98
N GLY A 146 1.77 36.24 -30.36
CA GLY A 146 3.12 36.77 -30.18
C GLY A 146 3.74 37.37 -31.45
N GLY A 147 5.07 37.45 -31.50
CA GLY A 147 5.80 38.05 -32.61
C GLY A 147 5.97 39.57 -32.55
N MET A 148 5.73 40.21 -31.39
CA MET A 148 6.11 41.60 -31.12
C MET A 148 7.35 41.74 -30.22
N ASN A 149 7.69 40.70 -29.42
CA ASN A 149 8.85 40.72 -28.52
C ASN A 149 9.62 39.38 -28.54
N PRO A 150 10.79 39.30 -29.21
CA PRO A 150 11.25 40.25 -30.23
C PRO A 150 10.31 40.25 -31.45
N ALA A 151 10.28 41.37 -32.18
CA ALA A 151 9.33 41.55 -33.29
C ALA A 151 9.72 40.71 -34.53
N LEU A 152 8.74 40.05 -35.14
CA LEU A 152 8.92 39.40 -36.44
C LEU A 152 9.25 40.44 -37.51
N SER A 153 10.25 40.16 -38.34
CA SER A 153 10.71 41.08 -39.38
C SER A 153 11.40 40.34 -40.52
N GLY A 154 11.43 40.94 -41.71
CA GLY A 154 12.06 40.31 -42.89
C GLY A 154 11.34 39.03 -43.31
N SER A 155 12.10 37.99 -43.65
CA SER A 155 11.53 36.69 -44.02
C SER A 155 11.14 35.87 -42.78
N VAL A 156 9.91 35.37 -42.78
CA VAL A 156 9.41 34.36 -41.83
C VAL A 156 9.18 33.04 -42.55
N SER A 157 9.49 31.95 -41.87
CA SER A 157 9.29 30.58 -42.36
C SER A 157 8.61 29.69 -41.32
N ASP A 158 7.80 28.74 -41.76
CA ASP A 158 7.27 27.64 -40.94
C ASP A 158 7.99 26.30 -41.16
N SER A 159 7.56 25.26 -40.45
CA SER A 159 8.09 23.89 -40.57
C SER A 159 7.82 23.22 -41.92
N ASN A 160 6.85 23.71 -42.69
CA ASN A 160 6.52 23.21 -44.03
C ASN A 160 7.31 23.95 -45.12
N SER A 161 8.31 24.76 -44.73
CA SER A 161 9.10 25.61 -45.63
C SER A 161 8.26 26.64 -46.40
N CYS A 162 7.03 26.94 -45.95
CA CYS A 162 6.31 28.11 -46.43
C CYS A 162 7.04 29.36 -45.96
N THR A 163 7.20 30.32 -46.87
CA THR A 163 7.91 31.58 -46.58
C THR A 163 7.06 32.79 -46.93
N GLY A 164 7.18 33.83 -46.14
CA GLY A 164 6.54 35.12 -46.35
C GLY A 164 7.44 36.26 -45.88
N THR A 165 7.32 37.42 -46.49
CA THR A 165 8.03 38.63 -46.03
C THR A 165 7.08 39.48 -45.20
N VAL A 166 7.44 39.75 -43.94
CA VAL A 166 6.67 40.56 -43.01
C VAL A 166 6.61 42.01 -43.50
N MET A 167 5.40 42.52 -43.70
CA MET A 167 5.13 43.95 -43.93
C MET A 167 4.92 44.68 -42.60
N SER A 168 4.14 44.08 -41.69
CA SER A 168 3.90 44.62 -40.35
C SER A 168 3.41 43.53 -39.39
N VAL A 169 3.74 43.66 -38.11
CA VAL A 169 2.99 43.04 -37.01
C VAL A 169 2.40 44.16 -36.17
N THR A 170 1.10 44.08 -35.88
CA THR A 170 0.37 45.08 -35.10
C THR A 170 -0.32 44.38 -33.94
N ALA A 171 -0.17 44.92 -32.73
CA ALA A 171 -0.88 44.39 -31.57
C ALA A 171 -2.41 44.53 -31.74
N GLY A 172 -3.13 43.43 -31.57
CA GLY A 172 -4.59 43.44 -31.50
C GLY A 172 -5.03 43.97 -30.15
N SER A 173 -5.96 44.93 -30.14
CA SER A 173 -6.67 45.31 -28.92
C SER A 173 -7.93 44.49 -28.81
N LEU A 174 -8.03 43.63 -27.80
CA LEU A 174 -9.29 42.98 -27.45
C LEU A 174 -9.99 43.88 -26.44
N GLY A 175 -11.07 44.52 -26.91
CA GLY A 175 -11.81 45.52 -26.14
C GLY A 175 -12.15 45.04 -24.73
N ALA A 176 -12.11 45.95 -23.76
CA ALA A 176 -12.30 45.64 -22.35
C ALA A 176 -13.55 44.79 -22.12
N ILE A 177 -13.41 43.75 -21.30
CA ILE A 177 -14.51 42.86 -20.95
C ILE A 177 -15.54 43.65 -20.13
N PRO A 178 -16.83 43.65 -20.48
CA PRO A 178 -17.86 44.26 -19.64
C PRO A 178 -17.82 43.69 -18.21
N GLY A 179 -17.53 44.55 -17.23
CA GLY A 179 -17.47 44.18 -15.81
C GLY A 179 -16.14 43.62 -15.30
N SER A 180 -15.08 43.58 -16.11
CA SER A 180 -13.73 43.19 -15.66
C SER A 180 -12.67 44.23 -16.06
N PRO A 181 -11.73 44.60 -15.15
CA PRO A 181 -10.59 45.46 -15.49
C PRO A 181 -9.51 44.71 -16.30
N VAL A 182 -9.61 43.38 -16.39
CA VAL A 182 -8.74 42.53 -17.21
C VAL A 182 -9.31 42.48 -18.62
N ALA A 183 -8.51 42.80 -19.63
CA ALA A 183 -8.82 42.52 -21.01
C ALA A 183 -8.58 41.03 -21.30
N GLY A 184 -9.42 40.40 -22.12
CA GLY A 184 -9.09 39.11 -22.74
C GLY A 184 -9.57 37.81 -22.08
N LEU A 185 -9.00 36.69 -22.53
CA LEU A 185 -9.53 35.34 -22.33
C LEU A 185 -9.07 34.63 -21.05
N GLU A 186 -7.91 34.97 -20.48
CA GLU A 186 -7.27 34.18 -19.42
C GLU A 186 -6.38 35.03 -18.50
N ASP A 187 -6.30 34.69 -17.20
CA ASP A 187 -5.35 35.28 -16.23
C ASP A 187 -4.32 34.21 -15.79
N PRO A 188 -3.14 34.14 -16.43
CA PRO A 188 -2.06 33.22 -16.08
C PRO A 188 -1.60 33.28 -14.62
N LYS A 189 -1.85 34.36 -13.88
CA LYS A 189 -1.48 34.46 -12.46
C LYS A 189 -2.43 33.63 -11.60
N ARG A 190 -3.75 33.70 -11.87
CA ARG A 190 -4.78 32.91 -11.16
C ARG A 190 -4.73 31.42 -11.50
N MET A 191 -4.22 31.05 -12.67
CA MET A 191 -3.98 29.65 -13.02
C MET A 191 -2.78 29.06 -12.26
N ARG A 192 -1.68 29.82 -12.15
CA ARG A 192 -0.37 29.37 -11.61
C ARG A 192 -0.19 29.56 -10.10
N THR A 193 -0.85 30.53 -9.48
CA THR A 193 -0.53 30.97 -8.11
C THR A 193 -1.78 31.11 -7.24
N SER A 194 -1.61 30.87 -5.94
CA SER A 194 -2.56 31.23 -4.88
C SER A 194 -1.82 32.12 -3.87
N ALA A 195 -2.55 33.00 -3.18
CA ALA A 195 -2.02 33.74 -2.04
C ALA A 195 -1.63 32.78 -0.88
N ASN A 196 -2.26 31.61 -0.79
CA ASN A 196 -1.87 30.55 0.15
C ASN A 196 -0.83 29.61 -0.49
N THR A 197 0.42 30.07 -0.55
CA THR A 197 1.55 29.30 -1.07
C THR A 197 1.97 28.11 -0.19
N VAL A 198 1.49 28.03 1.06
CA VAL A 198 1.79 26.92 1.97
C VAL A 198 0.97 25.68 1.63
N SER A 199 -0.36 25.83 1.49
CA SER A 199 -1.25 24.73 1.09
C SER A 199 -1.27 24.51 -0.42
N PHE A 200 -0.99 25.54 -1.23
CA PHE A 200 -1.04 25.51 -2.69
C PHE A 200 0.26 26.04 -3.33
N PRO A 201 1.41 25.37 -3.11
CA PRO A 201 2.72 25.82 -3.60
C PRO A 201 2.84 25.86 -5.14
N GLN A 202 1.90 25.23 -5.86
CA GLN A 202 1.79 25.24 -7.33
C GLN A 202 0.48 25.88 -7.82
N GLY A 203 -0.23 26.62 -6.95
CA GLY A 203 -1.54 27.18 -7.24
C GLY A 203 -2.69 26.15 -7.18
N ARG A 204 -3.91 26.62 -7.52
CA ARG A 204 -5.15 25.84 -7.41
C ARG A 204 -5.55 25.10 -8.70
N GLY A 205 -4.87 25.37 -9.81
CA GLY A 205 -5.07 24.69 -11.10
C GLY A 205 -6.41 25.03 -11.77
N LEU A 206 -6.76 26.31 -11.78
CA LEU A 206 -8.04 26.81 -12.30
C LEU A 206 -7.90 27.32 -13.74
N ILE A 207 -8.92 27.11 -14.54
CA ILE A 207 -9.10 27.63 -15.91
C ILE A 207 -10.21 28.69 -15.85
N LEU A 208 -10.16 29.71 -16.71
CA LEU A 208 -11.28 30.65 -16.86
C LEU A 208 -12.42 29.97 -17.66
N GLU A 209 -13.53 29.69 -16.97
CA GLU A 209 -14.77 29.22 -17.58
C GLU A 209 -15.64 30.41 -18.00
N ASN A 210 -15.97 30.46 -19.28
CA ASN A 210 -16.94 31.40 -19.84
C ASN A 210 -18.23 30.61 -20.10
N ILE A 211 -19.02 30.43 -19.02
CA ILE A 211 -20.06 29.39 -18.85
C ILE A 211 -21.00 29.22 -20.05
N ASP A 212 -21.33 30.32 -20.76
CA ASP A 212 -22.33 30.31 -21.84
C ASP A 212 -21.77 30.71 -23.21
N GLY A 213 -20.46 30.94 -23.33
CA GLY A 213 -19.83 31.48 -24.56
C GLY A 213 -20.19 32.94 -24.90
N PHE A 214 -21.28 33.50 -24.34
CA PHE A 214 -21.85 34.80 -24.66
C PHE A 214 -22.34 35.58 -23.41
N PRO A 215 -22.35 36.93 -23.44
CA PRO A 215 -22.81 37.76 -22.33
C PRO A 215 -24.33 37.66 -22.07
N PRO A 216 -24.82 38.05 -20.87
CA PRO A 216 -24.06 38.68 -19.78
C PRO A 216 -23.92 37.79 -18.53
N THR A 217 -23.15 36.71 -18.59
CA THR A 217 -22.68 36.01 -17.40
C THR A 217 -21.20 36.36 -17.10
N PRO A 218 -20.85 36.65 -15.83
CA PRO A 218 -19.47 36.94 -15.45
C PRO A 218 -18.59 35.68 -15.58
N HIS A 219 -17.35 35.87 -16.02
CA HIS A 219 -16.40 34.76 -16.12
C HIS A 219 -16.01 34.24 -14.73
N VAL A 220 -15.85 32.93 -14.59
CA VAL A 220 -15.52 32.27 -13.31
C VAL A 220 -14.29 31.37 -13.43
N PHE A 221 -13.55 31.17 -12.34
CA PHE A 221 -12.39 30.28 -12.34
C PHE A 221 -12.74 28.92 -11.78
N ARG A 222 -12.66 27.87 -12.61
CA ARG A 222 -12.99 26.50 -12.21
C ARG A 222 -11.91 25.51 -12.58
N LYS A 223 -11.88 24.39 -11.86
CA LYS A 223 -11.01 23.26 -12.16
C LYS A 223 -11.50 22.49 -13.39
N SER A 224 -10.56 22.07 -14.25
CA SER A 224 -10.86 21.13 -15.34
C SER A 224 -11.45 19.82 -14.80
N PRO A 225 -12.64 19.36 -15.28
CA PRO A 225 -13.17 18.06 -14.93
C PRO A 225 -12.34 16.93 -15.55
N HIS A 226 -12.01 15.88 -14.79
CA HIS A 226 -11.50 14.65 -15.40
C HIS A 226 -12.60 13.92 -16.20
N LEU A 227 -12.21 13.16 -17.23
CA LEU A 227 -13.11 12.51 -18.20
C LEU A 227 -13.25 10.98 -18.02
N LEU A 228 -12.81 10.40 -16.91
CA LEU A 228 -12.96 8.95 -16.68
C LEU A 228 -14.45 8.56 -16.56
N ASN A 229 -14.80 7.33 -16.89
CA ASN A 229 -16.10 6.69 -16.70
C ASN A 229 -17.31 7.50 -17.18
N LEU A 230 -17.16 8.34 -18.21
CA LEU A 230 -18.29 9.11 -18.77
C LEU A 230 -19.38 8.21 -19.39
N ASN A 231 -19.10 6.92 -19.60
CA ASN A 231 -20.09 5.91 -19.96
C ASN A 231 -20.94 5.38 -18.80
N GLN A 232 -20.54 5.61 -17.53
CA GLN A 232 -21.28 5.20 -16.34
C GLN A 232 -22.27 6.26 -15.84
N ARG A 233 -22.35 7.41 -16.52
CA ARG A 233 -23.25 8.51 -16.14
C ARG A 233 -23.98 9.09 -17.35
N PHE A 234 -25.18 9.57 -17.08
CA PHE A 234 -25.93 10.45 -17.96
C PHE A 234 -25.74 11.90 -17.52
N GLY A 235 -26.27 12.83 -18.31
CA GLY A 235 -26.16 14.25 -18.01
C GLY A 235 -26.83 14.66 -16.67
N PRO A 236 -26.55 15.88 -16.21
CA PRO A 236 -25.86 16.90 -16.98
C PRO A 236 -24.32 16.84 -16.86
N PHE A 237 -23.65 17.28 -17.92
CA PHE A 237 -22.20 17.45 -18.05
C PHE A 237 -21.80 18.90 -17.72
N GLY A 238 -20.50 19.12 -17.52
CA GLY A 238 -19.97 20.37 -16.96
C GLY A 238 -20.14 20.46 -15.42
N LEU A 239 -19.61 21.53 -14.82
CA LEU A 239 -19.70 21.74 -13.37
C LEU A 239 -21.02 22.41 -12.95
N SER A 240 -21.54 23.32 -13.77
CA SER A 240 -22.88 23.94 -13.64
C SER A 240 -24.04 22.96 -13.86
N GLY A 241 -23.79 21.86 -14.57
CA GLY A 241 -24.83 20.93 -15.03
C GLY A 241 -25.88 21.56 -15.96
N SER A 242 -25.47 22.53 -16.80
CA SER A 242 -26.35 23.19 -17.77
C SER A 242 -26.50 22.43 -19.10
N VAL A 243 -25.74 21.34 -19.32
CA VAL A 243 -25.66 20.65 -20.63
C VAL A 243 -25.99 19.16 -20.49
N PHE A 244 -26.99 18.65 -21.22
CA PHE A 244 -27.54 17.31 -20.97
C PHE A 244 -26.82 16.17 -21.71
N ASP A 245 -26.18 16.44 -22.84
CA ASP A 245 -25.47 15.45 -23.65
C ASP A 245 -23.99 15.83 -23.86
N LEU A 246 -23.18 14.83 -24.21
CA LEU A 246 -21.72 14.99 -24.26
C LEU A 246 -21.25 15.71 -25.54
N GLN A 247 -22.04 15.71 -26.62
CA GLN A 247 -21.71 16.39 -27.88
C GLN A 247 -21.98 17.89 -27.79
N SER A 248 -23.09 18.29 -27.17
CA SER A 248 -23.35 19.68 -26.80
C SER A 248 -22.30 20.21 -25.83
N PHE A 249 -21.86 19.39 -24.88
CA PHE A 249 -20.77 19.78 -23.95
C PHE A 249 -19.45 19.97 -24.69
N ALA A 250 -19.06 19.04 -25.57
CA ALA A 250 -17.88 19.18 -26.41
C ALA A 250 -17.94 20.42 -27.32
N THR A 251 -19.11 20.69 -27.91
CA THR A 251 -19.34 21.88 -28.76
C THR A 251 -19.18 23.17 -27.95
N GLY A 252 -19.76 23.24 -26.74
CA GLY A 252 -19.61 24.37 -25.82
C GLY A 252 -18.16 24.59 -25.39
N ALA A 253 -17.43 23.52 -25.08
CA ALA A 253 -16.01 23.56 -24.74
C ALA A 253 -15.17 24.12 -25.91
N VAL A 254 -15.40 23.65 -27.13
CA VAL A 254 -14.74 24.17 -28.35
C VAL A 254 -15.04 25.68 -28.54
N ILE A 255 -16.30 26.10 -28.43
CA ILE A 255 -16.72 27.51 -28.55
C ILE A 255 -16.07 28.40 -27.48
N GLN A 256 -15.98 27.93 -26.23
CA GLN A 256 -15.32 28.65 -25.14
C GLN A 256 -13.85 28.95 -25.46
N HIS A 257 -13.18 28.05 -26.18
CA HIS A 257 -11.75 28.10 -26.45
C HIS A 257 -11.39 28.83 -27.75
N PHE A 258 -12.39 29.33 -28.51
CA PHE A 258 -12.16 30.22 -29.64
C PHE A 258 -11.58 31.56 -29.17
N PRO A 259 -10.46 32.04 -29.76
CA PRO A 259 -9.98 33.40 -29.62
C PRO A 259 -11.11 34.41 -29.72
N ARG A 260 -11.08 35.41 -28.83
CA ARG A 260 -11.81 36.65 -29.09
C ARG A 260 -11.03 37.37 -30.18
N THR A 261 -11.37 37.14 -31.45
CA THR A 261 -11.00 38.07 -32.51
C THR A 261 -11.78 39.37 -32.31
N LEU A 262 -11.28 40.45 -32.91
CA LEU A 262 -11.90 41.79 -32.86
C LEU A 262 -13.34 41.83 -33.41
N ALA A 263 -13.75 40.82 -34.18
CA ALA A 263 -15.14 40.57 -34.55
C ALA A 263 -15.33 39.05 -34.78
N ARG A 264 -15.92 38.34 -33.80
CA ARG A 264 -16.17 36.89 -33.89
C ARG A 264 -17.03 36.54 -35.11
N ASN A 265 -16.44 35.93 -36.13
CA ASN A 265 -17.22 35.33 -37.22
C ASN A 265 -17.38 33.82 -37.02
N SER A 266 -18.39 33.40 -36.27
CA SER A 266 -18.76 31.99 -36.12
C SER A 266 -19.88 31.54 -37.08
N GLY A 267 -20.26 32.38 -38.05
CA GLY A 267 -21.43 32.11 -38.91
C GLY A 267 -21.39 32.90 -40.21
N GLY A 268 -21.13 32.20 -41.32
CA GLY A 268 -21.04 32.75 -42.67
C GLY A 268 -20.33 31.78 -43.61
N SER A 269 -20.01 32.21 -44.82
CA SER A 269 -19.27 31.41 -45.81
C SER A 269 -17.76 31.29 -45.53
N ASN A 270 -17.23 32.05 -44.57
CA ASN A 270 -15.82 32.01 -44.18
C ASN A 270 -15.68 32.35 -42.67
N PRO A 271 -16.00 31.41 -41.77
CA PRO A 271 -15.90 31.62 -40.32
C PRO A 271 -14.43 31.59 -39.86
N ASP A 272 -14.11 32.30 -38.77
CA ASP A 272 -12.75 32.34 -38.19
C ASP A 272 -12.30 30.95 -37.69
N PHE A 273 -13.27 30.13 -37.26
CA PHE A 273 -13.11 28.78 -36.70
C PHE A 273 -14.28 27.89 -37.16
N ARG A 274 -14.03 26.60 -37.44
CA ARG A 274 -15.08 25.66 -37.86
C ARG A 274 -15.65 24.91 -36.65
N LEU A 275 -16.97 24.94 -36.44
CA LEU A 275 -17.59 24.03 -35.45
C LEU A 275 -17.37 22.55 -35.82
N PRO A 276 -17.26 21.64 -34.83
CA PRO A 276 -17.16 20.20 -35.09
C PRO A 276 -18.29 19.68 -35.97
N THR A 277 -17.99 18.72 -36.86
CA THR A 277 -19.02 17.97 -37.59
C THR A 277 -19.71 16.96 -36.67
N SER A 278 -20.88 16.46 -37.08
CA SER A 278 -21.58 15.38 -36.37
C SER A 278 -20.70 14.12 -36.19
N ASP A 279 -19.93 13.75 -37.23
CA ASP A 279 -19.02 12.59 -37.16
C ASP A 279 -17.84 12.83 -36.22
N GLU A 280 -17.27 14.03 -36.18
CA GLU A 280 -16.21 14.40 -35.22
C GLU A 280 -16.74 14.38 -33.78
N LEU A 281 -17.96 14.88 -33.54
CA LEU A 281 -18.61 14.82 -32.22
C LEU A 281 -18.91 13.39 -31.80
N ALA A 282 -19.42 12.55 -32.70
CA ALA A 282 -19.68 11.14 -32.43
C ALA A 282 -18.38 10.35 -32.13
N ALA A 283 -17.32 10.62 -32.87
CA ALA A 283 -16.00 10.03 -32.63
C ALA A 283 -15.41 10.49 -31.29
N MET A 284 -15.43 11.80 -31.01
CA MET A 284 -15.00 12.36 -29.71
C MET A 284 -15.81 11.77 -28.55
N GLU A 285 -17.13 11.64 -28.67
CA GLU A 285 -17.98 11.00 -27.67
C GLU A 285 -17.57 9.54 -27.44
N ALA A 286 -17.35 8.76 -28.51
CA ALA A 286 -16.90 7.38 -28.40
C ALA A 286 -15.55 7.29 -27.66
N PHE A 287 -14.58 8.14 -27.99
CA PHE A 287 -13.28 8.21 -27.30
C PHE A 287 -13.42 8.61 -25.82
N MET A 288 -14.18 9.66 -25.51
CA MET A 288 -14.40 10.12 -24.13
C MET A 288 -15.12 9.08 -23.28
N ARG A 289 -16.08 8.34 -23.86
CA ARG A 289 -16.78 7.24 -23.18
C ARG A 289 -15.92 5.99 -23.00
N ALA A 290 -14.87 5.81 -23.80
CA ALA A 290 -13.91 4.72 -23.67
C ALA A 290 -12.84 4.97 -22.57
N GLN A 291 -12.75 6.19 -22.03
CA GLN A 291 -11.84 6.49 -20.92
C GLN A 291 -12.43 5.95 -19.62
N GLU A 292 -11.94 4.80 -19.16
CA GLU A 292 -12.48 4.11 -17.99
C GLU A 292 -11.42 3.87 -16.91
N PHE A 293 -11.82 4.03 -15.65
CA PHE A 293 -11.08 3.52 -14.50
C PHE A 293 -12.07 2.91 -13.49
N PRO A 294 -12.00 1.58 -13.23
CA PRO A 294 -11.06 0.63 -13.80
C PRO A 294 -11.39 0.29 -15.26
N ALA A 295 -10.36 0.13 -16.08
CA ALA A 295 -10.51 -0.29 -17.47
C ALA A 295 -10.84 -1.79 -17.59
N GLY A 296 -11.48 -2.18 -18.70
CA GLY A 296 -11.71 -3.58 -19.08
C GLY A 296 -13.18 -3.99 -19.17
N THR A 297 -13.42 -5.23 -19.59
CA THR A 297 -14.77 -5.75 -19.90
C THR A 297 -15.43 -6.53 -18.76
N ASP A 298 -14.77 -6.62 -17.60
CA ASP A 298 -15.29 -7.33 -16.42
C ASP A 298 -16.56 -6.62 -15.89
N PRO A 299 -17.73 -7.28 -15.86
CA PRO A 299 -18.99 -6.65 -15.43
C PRO A 299 -18.99 -6.25 -13.96
N ASN A 300 -18.09 -6.83 -13.15
CA ASN A 300 -17.93 -6.50 -11.74
C ASN A 300 -16.82 -5.47 -11.49
N LYS A 301 -16.26 -4.81 -12.51
CA LYS A 301 -15.08 -3.94 -12.32
C LYS A 301 -15.31 -2.78 -11.36
N PHE A 302 -16.53 -2.25 -11.29
CA PHE A 302 -16.93 -1.18 -10.35
C PHE A 302 -17.44 -1.70 -8.98
N ASN A 303 -17.38 -3.01 -8.72
CA ASN A 303 -17.79 -3.55 -7.42
C ASN A 303 -16.83 -3.07 -6.32
N LEU A 304 -17.32 -2.18 -5.46
CA LEU A 304 -16.53 -1.51 -4.41
C LEU A 304 -15.79 -2.48 -3.49
N ASN A 305 -16.33 -3.68 -3.25
CA ASN A 305 -15.70 -4.71 -2.41
C ASN A 305 -14.38 -5.24 -2.99
N ARG A 306 -14.07 -4.97 -4.26
CA ARG A 306 -12.76 -5.30 -4.89
C ARG A 306 -11.65 -4.32 -4.51
N PHE A 307 -12.02 -3.13 -4.06
CA PHE A 307 -11.12 -2.04 -3.67
C PHE A 307 -10.94 -1.94 -2.16
N VAL A 308 -11.72 -2.74 -1.41
CA VAL A 308 -11.67 -2.87 0.03
C VAL A 308 -10.82 -4.07 0.40
N LEU A 309 -9.54 -3.80 0.64
CA LEU A 309 -8.50 -4.79 0.94
C LEU A 309 -8.03 -4.71 2.40
N THR A 310 -8.21 -3.56 3.06
CA THR A 310 -7.86 -3.34 4.47
C THR A 310 -9.08 -3.13 5.35
N ALA A 311 -8.91 -3.32 6.67
CA ALA A 311 -9.96 -3.03 7.65
C ALA A 311 -10.36 -1.53 7.65
N ALA A 312 -9.41 -0.63 7.42
CA ALA A 312 -9.69 0.80 7.23
C ALA A 312 -10.59 1.05 6.03
N GLN A 313 -10.28 0.46 4.88
CA GLN A 313 -11.12 0.58 3.68
C GLN A 313 -12.54 0.04 3.91
N GLN A 314 -12.69 -1.05 4.68
CA GLN A 314 -14.02 -1.60 4.98
C GLN A 314 -14.81 -0.71 5.93
N ARG A 315 -14.17 -0.17 6.97
CA ARG A 315 -14.81 0.81 7.87
C ARG A 315 -15.12 2.11 7.12
N GLY A 316 -14.26 2.53 6.20
CA GLY A 316 -14.45 3.69 5.33
C GLY A 316 -15.65 3.54 4.41
N LEU A 317 -15.77 2.40 3.71
CA LEU A 317 -16.95 2.06 2.92
C LEU A 317 -18.21 2.07 3.80
N ASN A 318 -18.16 1.44 4.97
CA ASN A 318 -19.30 1.37 5.89
C ASN A 318 -19.71 2.76 6.42
N ALA A 319 -18.75 3.64 6.72
CA ALA A 319 -19.01 5.01 7.17
C ALA A 319 -19.58 5.87 6.03
N PHE A 320 -19.00 5.76 4.83
CA PHE A 320 -19.40 6.49 3.62
C PHE A 320 -20.86 6.20 3.22
N PHE A 321 -21.28 4.93 3.32
CA PHE A 321 -22.67 4.49 3.08
C PHE A 321 -23.56 4.53 4.33
N GLY A 322 -23.00 4.86 5.49
CA GLY A 322 -23.68 4.93 6.79
C GLY A 322 -23.73 6.36 7.34
N ASP A 323 -23.30 6.53 8.59
CA ASP A 323 -23.54 7.75 9.37
C ASP A 323 -22.82 9.01 8.86
N ALA A 324 -21.80 8.88 8.00
CA ALA A 324 -21.18 10.03 7.32
C ALA A 324 -22.01 10.53 6.12
N LYS A 325 -23.03 9.77 5.68
CA LYS A 325 -24.01 10.10 4.63
C LYS A 325 -23.43 10.47 3.25
N CYS A 326 -22.15 10.22 2.99
CA CYS A 326 -21.50 10.63 1.74
C CYS A 326 -22.22 10.04 0.50
N ALA A 327 -22.68 8.79 0.61
CA ALA A 327 -23.43 8.09 -0.43
C ALA A 327 -24.82 8.69 -0.74
N PHE A 328 -25.31 9.66 0.03
CA PHE A 328 -26.58 10.34 -0.24
C PHE A 328 -26.53 11.12 -1.57
N CYS A 329 -25.41 11.82 -1.84
CA CYS A 329 -25.13 12.43 -3.15
C CYS A 329 -24.23 11.52 -4.01
N HIS A 330 -23.22 10.89 -3.40
CA HIS A 330 -22.23 10.08 -4.13
C HIS A 330 -22.68 8.61 -4.26
N SER A 331 -23.78 8.39 -4.99
CA SER A 331 -24.41 7.09 -5.19
C SER A 331 -24.10 6.46 -6.57
N GLY A 332 -24.65 5.28 -6.86
CA GLY A 332 -24.52 4.64 -8.19
C GLY A 332 -23.13 4.08 -8.51
N THR A 333 -22.97 3.58 -9.74
CA THR A 333 -21.84 2.74 -10.18
C THR A 333 -20.46 3.36 -9.95
N VAL A 334 -20.33 4.69 -10.11
CA VAL A 334 -19.05 5.41 -9.93
C VAL A 334 -19.10 6.47 -8.83
N LEU A 335 -20.04 6.36 -7.88
CA LEU A 335 -20.23 7.30 -6.77
C LEU A 335 -20.55 8.72 -7.25
N THR A 336 -21.46 8.82 -8.23
CA THR A 336 -22.07 10.06 -8.74
C THR A 336 -23.53 9.81 -9.10
N ASP A 337 -24.38 10.76 -8.74
CA ASP A 337 -25.71 10.90 -9.34
C ASP A 337 -25.70 12.03 -10.42
N SER A 338 -26.89 12.41 -10.89
CA SER A 338 -27.12 13.57 -11.77
C SER A 338 -27.56 14.82 -11.00
N GLY A 339 -27.42 14.83 -9.67
CA GLY A 339 -27.86 15.89 -8.78
C GLY A 339 -27.02 17.16 -8.84
N LEU A 340 -27.65 18.27 -8.48
CA LEU A 340 -27.06 19.61 -8.39
C LEU A 340 -27.15 20.11 -6.95
N PHE A 341 -26.01 20.33 -6.29
CA PHE A 341 -25.97 20.73 -4.88
C PHE A 341 -25.12 21.98 -4.64
N ASN A 342 -25.64 22.89 -3.82
CA ASN A 342 -24.88 24.01 -3.26
C ASN A 342 -24.41 23.64 -1.86
N THR A 343 -23.22 23.07 -1.76
CA THR A 343 -22.61 22.63 -0.50
C THR A 343 -21.96 23.77 0.29
N GLY A 344 -21.95 25.01 -0.20
CA GLY A 344 -21.33 26.16 0.48
C GLY A 344 -19.82 26.33 0.24
N VAL A 345 -19.18 25.51 -0.61
CA VAL A 345 -17.73 25.58 -0.95
C VAL A 345 -17.25 27.00 -1.26
N VAL A 346 -18.03 27.76 -2.03
CA VAL A 346 -17.72 29.13 -2.43
C VAL A 346 -17.63 30.13 -1.26
N ASN A 347 -18.17 29.78 -0.09
CA ASN A 347 -18.18 30.65 1.09
C ASN A 347 -16.91 30.50 1.95
N GLN A 348 -16.02 29.55 1.64
CA GLN A 348 -14.77 29.33 2.37
C GLN A 348 -13.85 30.56 2.34
N VAL A 349 -13.08 30.75 3.43
CA VAL A 349 -12.19 31.92 3.62
C VAL A 349 -11.19 32.13 2.48
N ILE A 350 -10.68 31.04 1.88
CA ILE A 350 -9.73 31.08 0.75
C ILE A 350 -10.30 31.78 -0.50
N ASN A 351 -11.63 31.82 -0.64
CA ASN A 351 -12.31 32.47 -1.76
C ASN A 351 -12.63 33.95 -1.49
N SER A 352 -12.33 34.45 -0.29
CA SER A 352 -12.57 35.85 0.06
C SER A 352 -11.66 36.82 -0.70
N ALA A 353 -12.07 38.09 -0.73
CA ALA A 353 -11.36 39.15 -1.44
C ALA A 353 -9.93 39.43 -0.93
N ALA A 354 -9.62 38.99 0.30
CA ALA A 354 -8.31 39.16 0.93
C ALA A 354 -7.30 38.03 0.62
N VAL A 355 -7.74 36.95 -0.06
CA VAL A 355 -6.91 35.78 -0.39
C VAL A 355 -6.79 35.61 -1.90
N ASP A 356 -7.64 34.81 -2.55
CA ASP A 356 -7.57 34.58 -4.00
C ASP A 356 -8.65 35.36 -4.80
N ASN A 357 -9.65 35.95 -4.13
CA ASN A 357 -10.73 36.76 -4.71
C ASN A 357 -11.30 36.19 -6.03
N LEU A 358 -11.88 34.99 -5.97
CA LEU A 358 -12.50 34.36 -7.14
C LEU A 358 -13.76 35.15 -7.58
N PRO A 359 -14.05 35.23 -8.89
CA PRO A 359 -15.27 35.86 -9.38
C PRO A 359 -16.54 35.23 -8.78
N CYS A 360 -17.65 35.97 -8.79
CA CYS A 360 -18.93 35.49 -8.27
C CYS A 360 -19.42 34.23 -9.00
N GLU A 361 -19.28 33.08 -8.34
CA GLU A 361 -19.96 31.86 -8.76
C GLU A 361 -21.49 32.01 -8.64
N PRO A 362 -22.27 31.52 -9.62
CA PRO A 362 -23.58 32.11 -9.92
C PRO A 362 -24.67 32.01 -8.80
N SER A 363 -25.20 33.08 -8.12
CA SER A 363 -26.58 33.08 -7.49
C SER A 363 -27.65 34.23 -7.75
N THR A 364 -27.48 35.07 -8.78
CA THR A 364 -28.20 36.31 -9.18
C THR A 364 -27.89 37.53 -8.30
N PRO A 365 -27.05 38.49 -8.75
CA PRO A 365 -26.58 38.71 -10.14
C PRO A 365 -25.78 37.55 -10.81
N CYS A 366 -25.38 36.53 -10.06
CA CYS A 366 -24.79 35.26 -10.51
C CYS A 366 -25.70 34.23 -11.35
N GLY A 367 -26.46 33.29 -10.67
CA GLY A 367 -27.22 32.04 -11.08
C GLY A 367 -27.94 31.25 -9.90
N THR A 368 -27.54 30.02 -9.44
CA THR A 368 -27.97 29.31 -8.16
C THR A 368 -26.91 28.68 -7.19
N ARG A 369 -25.62 28.61 -7.56
CA ARG A 369 -24.46 28.02 -6.83
C ARG A 369 -24.54 26.52 -6.59
N ALA A 370 -25.43 25.82 -7.29
CA ALA A 370 -25.49 24.37 -7.29
C ALA A 370 -24.55 23.79 -8.37
N PHE A 371 -23.84 22.71 -8.04
CA PHE A 371 -22.88 22.05 -8.92
C PHE A 371 -23.18 20.56 -9.06
N SER A 372 -22.83 19.98 -10.22
CA SER A 372 -22.98 18.55 -10.48
C SER A 372 -22.12 17.74 -9.50
N VAL A 373 -22.74 16.75 -8.85
CA VAL A 373 -21.99 15.73 -8.11
C VAL A 373 -20.96 15.10 -9.04
N ARG A 374 -19.77 14.86 -8.49
CA ARG A 374 -18.66 14.27 -9.22
C ARG A 374 -18.42 12.86 -8.71
N GLN A 375 -18.12 11.96 -9.66
CA GLN A 375 -17.67 10.61 -9.37
C GLN A 375 -16.45 10.63 -8.45
N LEU A 376 -16.29 9.57 -7.66
CA LEU A 376 -15.17 9.44 -6.74
C LEU A 376 -14.15 8.37 -7.14
N PHE A 377 -14.40 7.61 -8.21
CA PHE A 377 -13.36 6.79 -8.81
C PHE A 377 -12.19 7.67 -9.28
N ASN A 378 -10.98 7.30 -8.87
CA ASN A 378 -9.75 8.06 -9.05
C ASN A 378 -9.61 9.36 -8.23
N ILE A 379 -10.52 9.67 -7.29
CA ILE A 379 -10.56 10.99 -6.62
C ILE A 379 -9.24 11.38 -5.95
N ALA A 380 -8.51 10.45 -5.31
CA ALA A 380 -7.28 10.79 -4.60
C ALA A 380 -6.23 11.47 -5.50
N ASN A 381 -6.22 11.15 -6.80
CA ASN A 381 -5.31 11.71 -7.79
C ASN A 381 -5.82 13.02 -8.44
N LEU A 382 -6.95 13.54 -7.97
CA LEU A 382 -7.64 14.70 -8.53
C LEU A 382 -7.61 15.92 -7.61
N GLY A 383 -6.62 16.03 -6.72
CA GLY A 383 -6.34 17.26 -5.97
C GLY A 383 -5.81 18.40 -6.87
N PRO A 384 -5.91 19.68 -6.45
CA PRO A 384 -6.80 20.22 -5.41
C PRO A 384 -8.28 19.98 -5.69
N PHE A 385 -9.11 19.94 -4.65
CA PHE A 385 -10.47 19.42 -4.68
C PHE A 385 -11.54 20.51 -4.75
N PHE A 386 -12.78 20.09 -5.00
CA PHE A 386 -13.95 20.92 -5.35
C PHE A 386 -13.85 21.60 -6.73
N HIS A 387 -14.93 22.27 -7.14
CA HIS A 387 -15.04 22.94 -8.44
C HIS A 387 -14.06 24.11 -8.61
N ASP A 388 -13.58 24.67 -7.49
CA ASP A 388 -12.71 25.83 -7.39
C ASP A 388 -11.31 25.49 -6.85
N GLY A 389 -10.98 24.21 -6.64
CA GLY A 389 -9.67 23.82 -6.10
C GLY A 389 -9.37 24.35 -4.68
N SER A 390 -10.39 24.65 -3.86
CA SER A 390 -10.23 25.29 -2.54
C SER A 390 -9.67 24.40 -1.43
N ALA A 391 -9.69 23.07 -1.59
CA ALA A 391 -9.13 22.10 -0.66
C ALA A 391 -7.86 21.46 -1.26
N ALA A 392 -6.73 21.44 -0.54
CA ALA A 392 -5.48 20.90 -1.06
C ALA A 392 -5.44 19.36 -1.01
N THR A 393 -6.03 18.79 0.05
CA THR A 393 -6.00 17.36 0.38
C THR A 393 -7.41 16.79 0.59
N LEU A 394 -7.57 15.46 0.56
CA LEU A 394 -8.82 14.80 0.98
C LEU A 394 -9.14 15.07 2.47
N GLN A 395 -8.13 15.33 3.29
CA GLN A 395 -8.32 15.77 4.69
C GLN A 395 -9.04 17.12 4.75
N ASP A 396 -8.65 18.08 3.90
CA ASP A 396 -9.32 19.38 3.81
C ASP A 396 -10.75 19.26 3.29
N VAL A 397 -11.01 18.31 2.37
CA VAL A 397 -12.37 18.01 1.88
C VAL A 397 -13.27 17.52 3.02
N LEU A 398 -12.82 16.55 3.82
CA LEU A 398 -13.64 16.04 4.93
C LEU A 398 -13.73 17.04 6.09
N ALA A 399 -12.69 17.85 6.33
CA ALA A 399 -12.76 18.98 7.25
C ALA A 399 -13.79 20.04 6.82
N PHE A 400 -13.91 20.30 5.51
CA PHE A 400 -14.94 21.20 4.96
C PHE A 400 -16.36 20.69 5.24
N TYR A 401 -16.64 19.39 5.05
CA TYR A 401 -17.96 18.81 5.35
C TYR A 401 -18.31 18.82 6.85
N ASN A 402 -17.32 18.98 7.74
CA ASN A 402 -17.52 19.19 9.18
C ASN A 402 -17.57 20.69 9.57
N SER A 403 -17.44 21.61 8.61
CA SER A 403 -17.34 23.05 8.85
C SER A 403 -18.70 23.75 8.86
N SER A 404 -18.75 24.96 9.44
CA SER A 404 -19.92 25.83 9.37
C SER A 404 -20.31 26.20 7.93
N PHE A 405 -19.37 26.22 6.97
CA PHE A 405 -19.68 26.53 5.57
C PHE A 405 -20.60 25.50 4.93
N PHE A 406 -20.43 24.21 5.26
CA PHE A 406 -21.34 23.15 4.85
C PHE A 406 -22.59 23.13 5.74
N ASN A 407 -22.43 23.21 7.07
CA ASN A 407 -23.54 23.08 8.04
C ASN A 407 -24.57 24.22 7.98
N THR A 408 -24.32 25.30 7.24
CA THR A 408 -25.32 26.35 6.94
C THR A 408 -25.60 26.47 5.43
N SER A 409 -25.29 25.44 4.65
CA SER A 409 -25.48 25.42 3.19
C SER A 409 -26.85 24.85 2.80
N PRO A 410 -27.38 25.20 1.60
CA PRO A 410 -28.55 24.52 1.04
C PRO A 410 -28.37 23.00 0.87
N GLY A 411 -27.13 22.54 0.70
CA GLY A 411 -26.80 21.11 0.61
C GLY A 411 -27.06 20.36 1.91
N GLU A 412 -26.66 20.92 3.07
CA GLU A 412 -26.94 20.31 4.37
C GLU A 412 -28.45 20.29 4.66
N LEU A 413 -29.16 21.39 4.39
CA LEU A 413 -30.61 21.46 4.57
C LEU A 413 -31.36 20.39 3.76
N PHE A 414 -30.76 19.89 2.68
CA PHE A 414 -31.30 18.85 1.82
C PHE A 414 -30.87 17.42 2.24
N SER A 415 -29.62 17.20 2.68
CA SER A 415 -29.15 15.90 3.20
C SER A 415 -29.53 15.63 4.67
N GLY A 416 -30.00 16.67 5.36
CA GLY A 416 -29.96 16.79 6.81
C GLY A 416 -28.51 16.83 7.33
N PRO A 417 -28.32 16.98 8.66
CA PRO A 417 -27.00 17.14 9.24
C PRO A 417 -26.15 15.90 9.00
N ILE A 418 -24.93 16.11 8.49
CA ILE A 418 -23.86 15.13 8.59
C ILE A 418 -23.50 15.01 10.07
N ASN A 419 -23.43 13.79 10.59
CA ASN A 419 -23.13 13.59 11.99
C ASN A 419 -21.66 13.94 12.24
N THR A 420 -21.42 15.07 12.90
CA THR A 420 -20.07 15.59 13.20
C THR A 420 -19.28 14.69 14.17
N VAL A 421 -19.94 13.78 14.88
CA VAL A 421 -19.32 12.71 15.67
C VAL A 421 -18.99 11.49 14.79
N ALA A 422 -19.73 11.27 13.70
CA ALA A 422 -19.46 10.19 12.74
C ALA A 422 -18.27 10.49 11.82
N ILE A 423 -17.94 11.76 11.57
CA ILE A 423 -16.68 12.19 10.92
C ILE A 423 -15.67 12.63 11.99
N GLY A 424 -15.42 11.75 12.97
CA GLY A 424 -14.28 11.86 13.87
C GLY A 424 -12.96 11.47 13.17
N PRO A 425 -11.78 11.79 13.73
CA PRO A 425 -10.48 11.58 13.07
C PRO A 425 -10.29 10.17 12.49
N THR A 426 -10.65 9.14 13.25
CA THR A 426 -10.65 7.73 12.86
C THR A 426 -11.49 7.45 11.61
N ALA A 427 -12.72 7.99 11.55
CA ALA A 427 -13.62 7.79 10.43
C ALA A 427 -13.19 8.60 9.20
N THR A 428 -12.59 9.78 9.40
CA THR A 428 -11.94 10.56 8.35
C THR A 428 -10.83 9.75 7.68
N ASP A 429 -9.90 9.18 8.45
CA ASP A 429 -8.82 8.34 7.93
C ASP A 429 -9.33 7.10 7.19
N ASP A 430 -10.36 6.44 7.74
CA ASP A 430 -11.01 5.28 7.14
C ASP A 430 -11.69 5.62 5.80
N ILE A 431 -12.47 6.71 5.72
CA ILE A 431 -13.11 7.17 4.48
C ILE A 431 -12.05 7.54 3.44
N ILE A 432 -10.98 8.23 3.83
CA ILE A 432 -9.87 8.54 2.91
C ILE A 432 -9.22 7.26 2.40
N ALA A 433 -8.97 6.26 3.26
CA ALA A 433 -8.43 4.97 2.84
C ALA A 433 -9.33 4.26 1.81
N PHE A 434 -10.66 4.33 1.97
CA PHE A 434 -11.62 3.85 0.97
C PHE A 434 -11.52 4.61 -0.37
N LEU A 435 -11.48 5.95 -0.34
CA LEU A 435 -11.35 6.79 -1.53
C LEU A 435 -10.01 6.58 -2.26
N GLU A 436 -8.94 6.29 -1.52
CA GLU A 436 -7.64 5.87 -2.05
C GLU A 436 -7.71 4.48 -2.69
N GLY A 437 -8.45 3.55 -2.09
CA GLY A 437 -8.69 2.20 -2.63
C GLY A 437 -9.36 2.20 -4.00
N ILE A 438 -10.32 3.10 -4.22
CA ILE A 438 -10.99 3.30 -5.53
C ILE A 438 -10.24 4.25 -6.46
N SER A 439 -8.93 4.47 -6.25
CA SER A 439 -8.10 5.35 -7.08
C SER A 439 -6.92 4.62 -7.72
N PHE A 440 -6.41 5.17 -8.83
CA PHE A 440 -5.16 4.66 -9.42
C PHE A 440 -4.03 4.82 -8.41
N SER A 441 -3.20 3.80 -8.23
CA SER A 441 -1.98 3.95 -7.45
C SER A 441 -0.78 3.96 -8.38
N PRO A 442 0.11 4.97 -8.29
CA PRO A 442 1.41 4.93 -8.97
C PRO A 442 2.37 3.94 -8.28
N PHE A 443 1.89 3.08 -7.38
CA PHE A 443 2.68 2.01 -6.75
C PHE A 443 1.83 0.77 -6.42
N ALA A 444 2.45 -0.41 -6.48
CA ALA A 444 1.84 -1.68 -6.12
C ALA A 444 2.80 -2.53 -5.25
N PRO A 445 2.32 -3.20 -4.18
CA PRO A 445 0.97 -3.10 -3.61
C PRO A 445 0.72 -1.71 -2.99
N THR A 446 -0.54 -1.38 -2.73
CA THR A 446 -0.93 -0.11 -2.07
C THR A 446 -0.75 -0.12 -0.55
N PHE A 447 -0.45 -1.29 0.01
CA PHE A 447 -0.30 -1.52 1.44
C PHE A 447 0.72 -2.63 1.71
N GLY A 448 1.22 -2.69 2.94
CA GLY A 448 2.06 -3.78 3.40
C GLY A 448 2.78 -3.49 4.71
N ALA A 449 3.26 -4.53 5.38
CA ALA A 449 4.07 -4.39 6.58
C ALA A 449 5.49 -3.93 6.24
N VAL A 450 6.25 -3.54 7.27
CA VAL A 450 7.70 -3.30 7.17
C VAL A 450 8.38 -4.47 6.46
N GLY A 451 9.22 -4.18 5.46
CA GLY A 451 9.88 -5.16 4.61
C GLY A 451 9.11 -5.60 3.36
N THR A 452 7.85 -5.15 3.17
CA THR A 452 7.11 -5.42 1.92
C THR A 452 7.81 -4.75 0.73
N GLY A 453 7.99 -5.49 -0.37
CA GLY A 453 8.49 -4.95 -1.63
C GLY A 453 7.40 -4.17 -2.37
N VAL A 454 7.72 -2.97 -2.85
CA VAL A 454 6.81 -2.04 -3.53
C VAL A 454 7.44 -1.59 -4.84
N THR A 455 6.70 -1.71 -5.94
CA THR A 455 7.06 -1.16 -7.25
C THR A 455 6.30 0.13 -7.47
N ILE A 456 7.02 1.24 -7.65
CA ILE A 456 6.50 2.55 -8.01
C ILE A 456 6.67 2.73 -9.52
N THR A 457 5.62 3.18 -10.21
CA THR A 457 5.58 3.42 -11.65
C THR A 457 5.27 4.90 -11.92
N GLY A 458 6.03 5.53 -12.82
CA GLY A 458 5.88 6.94 -13.15
C GLY A 458 6.80 7.39 -14.27
N THR A 459 6.92 8.69 -14.47
CA THR A 459 7.85 9.30 -15.42
C THR A 459 8.90 10.12 -14.68
N ASN A 460 10.02 10.45 -15.34
CA ASN A 460 11.10 11.28 -14.80
C ASN A 460 11.83 10.72 -13.55
N PHE A 461 11.85 9.40 -13.36
CA PHE A 461 12.60 8.75 -12.27
C PHE A 461 14.12 8.65 -12.50
N THR A 462 14.61 8.97 -13.69
CA THR A 462 16.03 8.86 -14.04
C THR A 462 16.94 9.66 -13.11
N GLY A 463 17.84 8.95 -12.41
CA GLY A 463 18.76 9.54 -11.47
C GLY A 463 18.15 9.87 -10.11
N ALA A 464 17.05 9.19 -9.72
CA ALA A 464 16.45 9.35 -8.40
C ALA A 464 17.49 9.17 -7.27
N THR A 465 17.45 10.07 -6.29
CA THR A 465 18.45 10.16 -5.21
C THR A 465 17.91 9.72 -3.85
N ALA A 466 16.59 9.74 -3.66
CA ALA A 466 15.95 9.27 -2.44
C ALA A 466 14.52 8.76 -2.71
N VAL A 467 14.12 7.76 -1.92
CA VAL A 467 12.71 7.35 -1.76
C VAL A 467 12.39 7.37 -0.27
N SER A 468 11.19 7.79 0.11
CA SER A 468 10.72 7.74 1.50
C SER A 468 9.23 7.43 1.61
N PHE A 469 8.84 6.79 2.72
CA PHE A 469 7.46 6.49 3.10
C PHE A 469 7.08 7.39 4.27
N ASN A 470 6.18 8.34 4.05
CA ASN A 470 5.78 9.37 5.02
C ASN A 470 7.00 10.06 5.70
N GLY A 471 8.04 10.37 4.92
CA GLY A 471 9.28 10.99 5.40
C GLY A 471 10.35 10.02 5.93
N VAL A 472 10.03 8.73 6.11
CA VAL A 472 11.02 7.71 6.52
C VAL A 472 11.75 7.18 5.29
N ALA A 473 13.07 7.38 5.24
CA ALA A 473 13.89 6.99 4.08
C ALA A 473 13.88 5.47 3.83
N ALA A 474 13.82 5.09 2.56
CA ALA A 474 13.77 3.71 2.08
C ALA A 474 14.92 3.38 1.13
N THR A 475 15.33 2.12 1.13
CA THR A 475 16.26 1.56 0.12
C THR A 475 15.51 1.24 -1.17
N PHE A 476 16.01 1.73 -2.30
CA PHE A 476 15.38 1.57 -3.60
C PHE A 476 16.38 1.23 -4.70
N THR A 477 15.86 0.67 -5.80
CA THR A 477 16.58 0.40 -7.06
C THR A 477 15.76 0.97 -8.21
N GLU A 478 16.36 1.84 -9.03
CA GLU A 478 15.76 2.30 -10.29
C GLU A 478 15.72 1.14 -11.30
N GLY A 479 14.58 0.93 -11.95
CA GLY A 479 14.33 -0.14 -12.90
C GLY A 479 14.20 0.35 -14.35
N PRO A 480 13.93 -0.56 -15.30
CA PRO A 480 13.61 -0.21 -16.70
C PRO A 480 12.48 0.83 -16.80
N PRO A 481 12.38 1.54 -17.94
CA PRO A 481 11.94 2.94 -17.98
C PRO A 481 10.68 3.25 -17.16
N GLY A 482 10.83 4.15 -16.20
CA GLY A 482 9.72 4.65 -15.39
C GLY A 482 9.33 3.78 -14.19
N THR A 483 10.22 2.90 -13.72
CA THR A 483 9.97 2.09 -12.51
C THR A 483 11.03 2.32 -11.43
N ILE A 484 10.60 2.30 -10.17
CA ILE A 484 11.46 2.22 -8.98
C ILE A 484 10.94 1.07 -8.13
N THR A 485 11.83 0.16 -7.72
CA THR A 485 11.51 -0.85 -6.70
C THR A 485 12.08 -0.41 -5.37
N THR A 486 11.31 -0.55 -4.29
CA THR A 486 11.69 -0.15 -2.92
C THR A 486 11.14 -1.16 -1.93
N THR A 487 11.59 -1.11 -0.68
CA THR A 487 10.96 -1.85 0.43
C THR A 487 10.41 -0.87 1.47
N VAL A 488 9.30 -1.23 2.12
CA VAL A 488 8.74 -0.45 3.26
C VAL A 488 9.77 -0.42 4.40
N PRO A 489 10.32 0.76 4.78
CA PRO A 489 11.41 0.83 5.75
C PRO A 489 10.92 0.64 7.19
N ALA A 490 11.85 0.27 8.08
CA ALA A 490 11.55 0.19 9.51
C ALA A 490 11.18 1.57 10.06
N GLY A 491 10.09 1.64 10.83
CA GLY A 491 9.55 2.90 11.36
C GLY A 491 8.65 3.67 10.40
N ALA A 492 8.41 3.18 9.17
CA ALA A 492 7.40 3.75 8.28
C ALA A 492 6.01 3.79 8.94
N THR A 493 5.23 4.80 8.58
CA THR A 493 3.81 4.94 8.94
C THR A 493 2.99 5.15 7.68
N THR A 494 1.68 4.92 7.75
CA THR A 494 0.77 5.22 6.64
C THR A 494 0.90 6.67 6.19
N GLY A 495 1.06 6.88 4.88
CA GLY A 495 1.28 8.19 4.30
C GLY A 495 1.89 8.09 2.89
N ASP A 496 2.14 9.24 2.27
CA ASP A 496 2.58 9.31 0.88
C ASP A 496 3.99 8.74 0.69
N ILE A 497 4.24 8.18 -0.49
CA ILE A 497 5.60 7.87 -0.95
C ILE A 497 6.17 9.12 -1.61
N THR A 498 7.42 9.46 -1.33
CA THR A 498 8.13 10.58 -1.97
C THR A 498 9.36 10.07 -2.71
N VAL A 499 9.52 10.44 -3.98
CA VAL A 499 10.71 10.20 -4.80
C VAL A 499 11.40 11.54 -5.08
N THR A 500 12.69 11.65 -4.74
CA THR A 500 13.49 12.86 -5.03
C THR A 500 14.35 12.62 -6.26
N THR A 501 14.35 13.55 -7.22
CA THR A 501 15.18 13.48 -8.44
C THR A 501 15.95 14.80 -8.63
N PRO A 502 17.00 14.84 -9.49
CA PRO A 502 17.89 16.01 -9.55
C PRO A 502 17.34 17.20 -10.33
N GLY A 503 16.29 17.01 -11.15
CA GLY A 503 15.76 18.01 -12.08
C GLY A 503 14.33 18.50 -11.79
N GLY A 504 13.67 17.92 -10.79
CA GLY A 504 12.35 18.33 -10.31
C GLY A 504 12.28 18.17 -8.80
N GLY A 505 11.46 18.98 -8.13
CA GLY A 505 11.21 18.84 -6.69
C GLY A 505 10.65 17.45 -6.32
N PRO A 506 10.61 17.10 -5.03
CA PRO A 506 10.14 15.80 -4.57
C PRO A 506 8.78 15.42 -5.17
N LEU A 507 8.76 14.32 -5.94
CA LEU A 507 7.57 13.72 -6.52
C LEU A 507 6.86 12.96 -5.42
N LYS A 508 5.78 13.54 -4.89
CA LYS A 508 4.94 12.94 -3.85
C LYS A 508 3.78 12.17 -4.50
N THR A 509 3.47 10.97 -4.00
CA THR A 509 2.28 10.25 -4.44
C THR A 509 1.01 10.91 -3.91
N THR A 510 -0.06 10.82 -4.70
CA THR A 510 -1.39 11.35 -4.38
C THR A 510 -2.29 10.33 -3.67
N THR A 511 -1.89 9.06 -3.65
CA THR A 511 -2.39 8.01 -2.76
C THR A 511 -1.36 7.75 -1.65
N ARG A 512 -1.82 7.55 -0.42
CA ARG A 512 -0.99 7.06 0.70
C ARG A 512 -0.69 5.57 0.52
N PHE A 513 0.52 5.17 0.90
CA PHE A 513 0.82 3.76 1.15
C PHE A 513 0.37 3.41 2.57
N THR A 514 -0.42 2.35 2.73
CA THR A 514 -0.90 1.91 4.06
C THR A 514 0.09 0.94 4.70
N VAL A 515 0.69 1.31 5.84
CA VAL A 515 1.64 0.45 6.55
C VAL A 515 0.88 -0.47 7.51
N THR A 516 0.69 -1.72 7.12
CA THR A 516 -0.08 -2.68 7.92
C THR A 516 0.70 -3.20 9.12
N PRO A 517 0.06 -3.58 10.24
CA PRO A 517 0.72 -4.27 11.34
C PRO A 517 1.26 -5.64 10.92
N ALA A 518 2.27 -6.15 11.63
CA ALA A 518 2.75 -7.52 11.49
C ALA A 518 3.17 -8.10 12.84
N ILE A 519 2.91 -9.40 13.05
CA ILE A 519 3.37 -10.16 14.22
C ILE A 519 4.61 -10.95 13.81
N ALA A 520 5.75 -10.66 14.44
CA ALA A 520 7.00 -11.39 14.23
C ALA A 520 7.09 -12.62 15.15
N SER A 521 6.67 -12.49 16.41
CA SER A 521 6.69 -13.59 17.39
C SER A 521 5.76 -13.31 18.57
N PHE A 522 5.57 -14.32 19.43
CA PHE A 522 4.89 -14.19 20.72
C PHE A 522 5.48 -15.17 21.73
N ALA A 523 5.43 -14.81 23.02
CA ALA A 523 5.92 -15.64 24.12
C ALA A 523 5.05 -15.47 25.39
N PRO A 524 4.75 -16.55 26.13
CA PRO A 524 5.03 -17.95 25.80
C PRO A 524 4.21 -18.43 24.59
N THR A 525 4.61 -19.55 23.99
CA THR A 525 3.88 -20.15 22.84
C THR A 525 2.73 -21.06 23.25
N LEU A 526 2.62 -21.36 24.55
CA LEU A 526 1.53 -22.14 25.15
C LEU A 526 1.14 -21.56 26.51
N GLY A 527 -0.11 -21.77 26.92
CA GLY A 527 -0.60 -21.38 28.24
C GLY A 527 -2.09 -21.67 28.45
N SER A 528 -2.52 -21.70 29.70
CA SER A 528 -3.95 -21.79 30.05
C SER A 528 -4.63 -20.43 29.91
N VAL A 529 -5.97 -20.42 30.01
CA VAL A 529 -6.74 -19.19 30.24
C VAL A 529 -6.12 -18.38 31.39
N GLY A 530 -6.04 -17.05 31.22
CA GLY A 530 -5.39 -16.14 32.17
C GLY A 530 -3.88 -15.96 32.00
N THR A 531 -3.22 -16.73 31.12
CA THR A 531 -1.78 -16.55 30.85
C THR A 531 -1.54 -15.21 30.14
N GLY A 532 -0.58 -14.42 30.62
CA GLY A 532 -0.09 -13.23 29.92
C GLY A 532 0.87 -13.60 28.79
N VAL A 533 0.66 -13.03 27.60
CA VAL A 533 1.42 -13.29 26.37
C VAL A 533 1.94 -11.96 25.81
N THR A 534 3.25 -11.88 25.63
CA THR A 534 3.90 -10.75 24.95
C THR A 534 3.95 -11.05 23.45
N ILE A 535 3.41 -10.15 22.65
CA ILE A 535 3.36 -10.21 21.18
C ILE A 535 4.32 -9.15 20.64
N THR A 536 5.28 -9.58 19.82
CA THR A 536 6.34 -8.75 19.24
C THR A 536 6.13 -8.60 17.74
N GLY A 537 6.33 -7.41 17.19
CA GLY A 537 6.01 -7.13 15.79
C GLY A 537 6.30 -5.71 15.35
N THR A 538 5.49 -5.17 14.44
CA THR A 538 5.60 -3.79 13.92
C THR A 538 4.23 -3.14 13.75
N THR A 539 4.20 -1.82 13.85
CA THR A 539 3.05 -0.94 13.60
C THR A 539 1.83 -1.23 14.50
N PHE A 540 2.06 -1.53 15.78
CA PHE A 540 1.00 -1.79 16.78
C PHE A 540 0.44 -0.55 17.50
N THR A 541 1.00 0.64 17.27
CA THR A 541 0.42 1.88 17.81
C THR A 541 -1.00 2.05 17.27
N GLY A 542 -1.98 2.33 18.14
CA GLY A 542 -3.38 2.41 17.73
C GLY A 542 -4.07 1.07 17.49
N ALA A 543 -3.54 -0.04 18.02
CA ALA A 543 -4.25 -1.32 18.02
C ALA A 543 -5.59 -1.23 18.76
N THR A 544 -6.65 -1.69 18.11
CA THR A 544 -8.05 -1.64 18.56
C THR A 544 -8.58 -2.97 19.06
N ALA A 545 -7.97 -4.10 18.65
CA ALA A 545 -8.33 -5.43 19.13
C ALA A 545 -7.16 -6.41 19.11
N VAL A 546 -7.20 -7.40 20.01
CA VAL A 546 -6.37 -8.61 19.97
C VAL A 546 -7.28 -9.82 20.15
N SER A 547 -7.02 -10.92 19.44
CA SER A 547 -7.77 -12.17 19.61
C SER A 547 -6.88 -13.41 19.63
N PHE A 548 -7.31 -14.45 20.34
CA PHE A 548 -6.75 -15.80 20.29
C PHE A 548 -7.73 -16.70 19.54
N HIS A 549 -7.37 -17.07 18.31
CA HIS A 549 -8.21 -17.86 17.40
C HIS A 549 -9.66 -17.32 17.30
N GLY A 550 -9.80 -16.00 17.14
CA GLY A 550 -11.09 -15.30 17.03
C GLY A 550 -11.74 -14.91 18.36
N VAL A 551 -11.25 -15.39 19.50
CA VAL A 551 -11.76 -15.00 20.83
C VAL A 551 -11.08 -13.73 21.32
N ALA A 552 -11.85 -12.66 21.52
CA ALA A 552 -11.34 -11.36 21.93
C ALA A 552 -10.60 -11.40 23.27
N SER A 553 -9.49 -10.68 23.36
CA SER A 553 -8.57 -10.63 24.50
C SER A 553 -8.49 -9.22 25.09
N THR A 554 -8.27 -9.11 26.39
CA THR A 554 -7.78 -7.87 27.00
C THR A 554 -6.29 -7.70 26.70
N PHE A 555 -5.88 -6.48 26.33
CA PHE A 555 -4.51 -6.19 25.93
C PHE A 555 -4.07 -4.78 26.31
N THR A 556 -2.76 -4.55 26.27
CA THR A 556 -2.11 -3.24 26.41
C THR A 556 -1.06 -3.07 25.31
N VAL A 557 -1.06 -1.91 24.65
CA VAL A 557 -0.01 -1.54 23.68
C VAL A 557 1.12 -0.88 24.45
N SER A 558 2.31 -1.46 24.40
CA SER A 558 3.49 -0.92 25.10
C SER A 558 4.26 0.07 24.23
N ASN A 559 4.36 -0.22 22.93
CA ASN A 559 4.95 0.63 21.89
C ASN A 559 4.57 0.07 20.50
N SER A 560 5.06 0.67 19.42
CA SER A 560 4.77 0.25 18.04
C SER A 560 5.22 -1.17 17.67
N GLY A 561 6.08 -1.83 18.47
CA GLY A 561 6.54 -3.20 18.24
C GLY A 561 6.19 -4.19 19.35
N THR A 562 5.41 -3.81 20.37
CA THR A 562 5.09 -4.70 21.50
C THR A 562 3.68 -4.48 22.05
N VAL A 563 2.91 -5.57 22.12
CA VAL A 563 1.58 -5.65 22.75
C VAL A 563 1.61 -6.78 23.78
N THR A 564 1.00 -6.58 24.95
CA THR A 564 0.80 -7.64 25.93
C THR A 564 -0.69 -7.98 25.99
N ALA A 565 -1.04 -9.25 25.87
CA ALA A 565 -2.43 -9.73 25.86
C ALA A 565 -2.63 -10.88 26.85
N THR A 566 -3.87 -11.14 27.27
CA THR A 566 -4.20 -12.23 28.21
C THR A 566 -5.04 -13.30 27.52
N VAL A 567 -4.66 -14.57 27.63
CA VAL A 567 -5.41 -15.69 27.02
C VAL A 567 -6.86 -15.70 27.57
N PRO A 568 -7.87 -15.42 26.73
CA PRO A 568 -9.24 -15.21 27.21
C PRO A 568 -9.96 -16.53 27.51
N THR A 569 -11.03 -16.46 28.31
CA THR A 569 -11.95 -17.58 28.53
C THR A 569 -12.58 -18.01 27.21
N GLY A 570 -12.52 -19.31 26.90
CA GLY A 570 -13.04 -19.85 25.65
C GLY A 570 -12.05 -19.82 24.47
N ALA A 571 -10.83 -19.29 24.66
CA ALA A 571 -9.76 -19.41 23.67
C ALA A 571 -9.49 -20.88 23.31
N SER A 572 -9.12 -21.11 22.05
CA SER A 572 -8.69 -22.41 21.55
C SER A 572 -7.32 -22.29 20.84
N THR A 573 -6.62 -23.40 20.67
CA THR A 573 -5.33 -23.43 19.97
C THR A 573 -5.50 -22.95 18.53
N GLY A 574 -4.72 -21.93 18.15
CA GLY A 574 -4.81 -21.27 16.85
C GLY A 574 -3.98 -19.98 16.80
N PRO A 575 -4.05 -19.21 15.71
CA PRO A 575 -3.25 -17.99 15.56
C PRO A 575 -3.74 -16.87 16.49
N ILE A 576 -2.83 -15.97 16.85
CA ILE A 576 -3.13 -14.70 17.49
C ILE A 576 -3.35 -13.66 16.38
N THR A 577 -4.34 -12.78 16.55
CA THR A 577 -4.51 -11.60 15.68
C THR A 577 -4.34 -10.31 16.46
N VAL A 578 -3.76 -9.28 15.83
CA VAL A 578 -3.67 -7.91 16.33
C VAL A 578 -4.23 -6.98 15.25
N THR A 579 -5.28 -6.23 15.57
CA THR A 579 -5.97 -5.32 14.65
C THR A 579 -5.65 -3.88 15.00
N THR A 580 -5.27 -3.07 14.00
CA THR A 580 -5.12 -1.61 14.09
C THR A 580 -6.13 -0.93 13.16
N LEU A 581 -6.01 0.39 12.97
CA LEU A 581 -6.74 1.04 11.88
C LEU A 581 -6.29 0.48 10.53
N ASP A 582 -4.99 0.53 10.26
CA ASP A 582 -4.36 0.22 8.96
C ASP A 582 -4.45 -1.25 8.52
N GLY A 583 -4.75 -2.19 9.42
CA GLY A 583 -5.00 -3.58 9.04
C GLY A 583 -5.02 -4.55 10.22
N THR A 584 -4.97 -5.85 9.89
CA THR A 584 -4.91 -6.93 10.88
C THR A 584 -3.68 -7.79 10.62
N ALA A 585 -2.85 -7.95 11.64
CA ALA A 585 -1.76 -8.92 11.66
C ALA A 585 -2.28 -10.25 12.19
N THR A 586 -1.88 -11.35 11.57
CA THR A 586 -2.13 -12.73 12.03
C THR A 586 -0.79 -13.41 12.25
N SER A 587 -0.62 -14.10 13.39
CA SER A 587 0.64 -14.80 13.69
C SER A 587 0.80 -16.04 12.81
N ALA A 588 2.00 -16.24 12.25
CA ALA A 588 2.29 -17.42 11.42
C ALA A 588 2.33 -18.73 12.24
N ALA A 589 2.67 -18.65 13.52
CA ALA A 589 2.58 -19.76 14.46
C ALA A 589 1.28 -19.71 15.27
N ASN A 590 0.78 -20.88 15.69
CA ASN A 590 -0.35 -21.00 16.60
C ASN A 590 0.09 -20.83 18.06
N PHE A 591 -0.70 -20.12 18.86
CA PHE A 591 -0.64 -20.22 20.30
C PHE A 591 -1.36 -21.49 20.76
N THR A 592 -0.74 -22.27 21.64
CA THR A 592 -1.32 -23.52 22.15
C THR A 592 -2.05 -23.28 23.47
N VAL A 593 -3.38 -23.32 23.45
CA VAL A 593 -4.18 -23.22 24.68
C VAL A 593 -4.09 -24.55 25.41
N SER A 594 -3.41 -24.55 26.56
CA SER A 594 -3.20 -25.77 27.34
C SER A 594 -4.39 -26.11 28.23
N SER A 595 -4.75 -27.39 28.32
CA SER A 595 -5.93 -27.86 29.06
C SER A 595 -5.59 -28.81 30.21
N THR A 596 -6.53 -28.98 31.14
CA THR A 596 -6.48 -29.97 32.25
C THR A 596 -7.73 -30.85 32.21
N PRO A 597 -7.86 -31.79 31.24
CA PRO A 597 -9.09 -32.54 30.97
C PRO A 597 -9.22 -33.82 31.83
N PHE A 598 -8.51 -33.89 32.96
CA PHE A 598 -8.62 -34.97 33.93
C PHE A 598 -8.16 -34.54 35.32
N SER A 599 -8.57 -35.31 36.34
CA SER A 599 -8.02 -35.25 37.70
C SER A 599 -7.66 -36.64 38.23
N LEU A 600 -6.86 -36.69 39.29
CA LEU A 600 -6.36 -37.93 39.90
C LEU A 600 -6.90 -38.12 41.32
N GLY A 601 -7.09 -39.37 41.72
CA GLY A 601 -7.31 -39.79 43.11
C GLY A 601 -6.58 -41.09 43.42
N ALA A 602 -6.46 -41.44 44.70
CA ALA A 602 -5.83 -42.69 45.15
C ALA A 602 -6.65 -43.36 46.25
N THR A 603 -6.90 -44.66 46.08
CA THR A 603 -7.63 -45.47 47.06
C THR A 603 -6.85 -46.73 47.43
N PRO A 604 -6.56 -46.97 48.73
CA PRO A 604 -6.61 -45.98 49.81
C PRO A 604 -5.55 -44.88 49.61
N SER A 605 -5.72 -43.71 50.23
CA SER A 605 -4.73 -42.61 50.13
C SER A 605 -3.47 -42.84 51.00
N SER A 606 -3.53 -43.81 51.92
CA SER A 606 -2.41 -44.24 52.76
C SER A 606 -2.38 -45.78 52.87
N GLN A 607 -1.19 -46.37 52.82
CA GLN A 607 -0.98 -47.81 53.03
C GLN A 607 0.05 -48.08 54.12
N THR A 608 -0.06 -49.22 54.80
CA THR A 608 0.96 -49.73 55.73
C THR A 608 1.51 -51.06 55.21
N VAL A 609 2.83 -51.22 55.23
CA VAL A 609 3.54 -52.41 54.73
C VAL A 609 4.70 -52.77 55.66
N SER A 610 4.96 -54.06 55.89
CA SER A 610 6.17 -54.49 56.61
C SER A 610 7.37 -54.52 55.67
N ALA A 611 8.58 -54.20 56.14
CA ALA A 611 9.80 -54.27 55.33
C ALA A 611 10.00 -55.67 54.71
N GLY A 612 10.04 -55.76 53.39
CA GLY A 612 10.09 -57.01 52.62
C GLY A 612 8.78 -57.43 51.97
N ALA A 613 7.68 -56.73 52.25
CA ALA A 613 6.39 -56.97 51.62
C ALA A 613 6.06 -55.93 50.54
N THR A 614 5.04 -56.27 49.76
CA THR A 614 4.46 -55.42 48.70
C THR A 614 3.10 -54.89 49.13
N THR A 615 2.80 -53.64 48.78
CA THR A 615 1.47 -53.03 48.92
C THR A 615 1.08 -52.31 47.63
N SER A 616 -0.17 -51.90 47.48
CA SER A 616 -0.67 -51.23 46.28
C SER A 616 -1.70 -50.14 46.54
N TYR A 617 -1.77 -49.19 45.61
CA TYR A 617 -2.74 -48.11 45.54
C TYR A 617 -3.46 -48.19 44.20
N THR A 618 -4.79 -48.12 44.21
CA THR A 618 -5.56 -47.88 42.98
C THR A 618 -5.55 -46.39 42.70
N VAL A 619 -4.79 -45.97 41.69
CA VAL A 619 -4.82 -44.60 41.18
C VAL A 619 -6.02 -44.48 40.25
N THR A 620 -7.01 -43.69 40.63
CA THR A 620 -8.22 -43.41 39.85
C THR A 620 -8.03 -42.16 38.99
N ILE A 621 -8.58 -42.18 37.78
CA ILE A 621 -8.48 -41.09 36.80
C ILE A 621 -9.90 -40.65 36.45
N SER A 622 -10.26 -39.43 36.86
CA SER A 622 -11.52 -38.80 36.50
C SER A 622 -11.32 -37.97 35.24
N ARG A 623 -11.60 -38.54 34.07
CA ARG A 623 -11.48 -37.86 32.78
C ARG A 623 -12.73 -37.01 32.46
N THR A 624 -12.52 -35.83 31.86
CA THR A 624 -13.58 -35.06 31.22
C THR A 624 -14.10 -35.82 29.99
N ALA A 625 -15.40 -35.68 29.68
CA ALA A 625 -16.01 -36.35 28.54
C ALA A 625 -15.27 -36.05 27.22
N GLY A 626 -14.94 -37.09 26.45
CA GLY A 626 -14.19 -37.00 25.20
C GLY A 626 -12.66 -37.08 25.35
N PHE A 627 -12.09 -36.97 26.56
CA PHE A 627 -10.66 -37.18 26.77
C PHE A 627 -10.34 -38.68 26.84
N GLY A 628 -9.48 -39.16 25.94
CA GLY A 628 -9.14 -40.59 25.79
C GLY A 628 -7.64 -40.89 25.74
N ASP A 629 -6.78 -39.89 25.96
CA ASP A 629 -5.33 -40.05 25.82
C ASP A 629 -4.76 -41.08 26.82
N ASN A 630 -3.66 -41.70 26.38
CA ASN A 630 -2.82 -42.53 27.23
C ASN A 630 -2.10 -41.66 28.26
N LEU A 631 -2.38 -41.91 29.54
CA LEU A 631 -1.64 -41.30 30.65
C LEU A 631 -0.46 -42.18 31.05
N THR A 632 0.73 -41.60 31.06
CA THR A 632 1.94 -42.21 31.63
C THR A 632 2.08 -41.75 33.07
N PHE A 633 2.30 -42.70 33.98
CA PHE A 633 2.46 -42.44 35.40
C PHE A 633 3.93 -42.52 35.83
N SER A 634 4.29 -41.61 36.72
CA SER A 634 5.56 -41.60 37.45
C SER A 634 5.30 -41.35 38.94
N VAL A 635 6.25 -41.76 39.78
CA VAL A 635 6.20 -41.53 41.22
C VAL A 635 7.56 -41.04 41.73
N ALA A 636 7.53 -39.98 42.54
CA ALA A 636 8.70 -39.41 43.22
C ALA A 636 8.53 -39.52 44.75
N GLY A 637 9.63 -39.47 45.49
CA GLY A 637 9.61 -39.54 46.97
C GLY A 637 9.60 -40.96 47.57
N LEU A 638 10.09 -41.96 46.83
CA LEU A 638 10.19 -43.34 47.33
C LEU A 638 11.22 -43.48 48.48
N PRO A 639 10.97 -44.33 49.49
CA PRO A 639 11.97 -44.68 50.51
C PRO A 639 13.14 -45.49 49.92
N GLY A 640 14.29 -45.46 50.60
CA GLY A 640 15.45 -46.28 50.24
C GLY A 640 15.13 -47.79 50.17
N ALA A 641 15.80 -48.50 49.26
CA ALA A 641 15.58 -49.93 48.98
C ALA A 641 14.12 -50.30 48.63
N THR A 642 13.35 -49.37 48.05
CA THR A 642 11.96 -49.58 47.61
C THR A 642 11.88 -49.47 46.09
N THR A 643 11.13 -50.36 45.44
CA THR A 643 10.78 -50.24 44.02
C THR A 643 9.30 -49.94 43.87
N ALA A 644 8.94 -49.23 42.81
CA ALA A 644 7.55 -48.97 42.46
C ALA A 644 7.31 -49.17 40.97
N SER A 645 6.14 -49.70 40.64
CA SER A 645 5.69 -49.90 39.26
C SER A 645 4.21 -49.54 39.16
N PHE A 646 3.81 -49.04 37.99
CA PHE A 646 2.42 -48.80 37.64
C PHE A 646 1.98 -49.85 36.63
N SER A 647 0.81 -50.44 36.83
CA SER A 647 0.22 -51.40 35.88
C SER A 647 -1.30 -51.21 35.77
N PRO A 648 -1.85 -50.96 34.58
CA PRO A 648 -1.15 -50.64 33.32
C PRO A 648 -0.42 -49.28 33.36
N ASN A 649 0.69 -49.15 32.63
CA ASN A 649 1.40 -47.89 32.40
C ASN A 649 2.14 -47.92 31.04
N PRO A 650 1.82 -47.05 30.07
CA PRO A 650 0.73 -46.07 30.10
C PRO A 650 -0.67 -46.72 30.16
N THR A 651 -1.70 -45.92 30.44
CA THR A 651 -3.10 -46.39 30.49
C THR A 651 -4.08 -45.44 29.81
N SER A 652 -4.95 -45.98 28.96
CA SER A 652 -6.17 -45.35 28.47
C SER A 652 -7.37 -45.58 29.41
N GLY A 653 -7.28 -46.57 30.30
CA GLY A 653 -8.32 -46.91 31.27
C GLY A 653 -8.42 -45.91 32.43
N ASN A 654 -9.52 -45.94 33.18
CA ASN A 654 -9.80 -45.01 34.29
C ASN A 654 -9.06 -45.32 35.60
N SER A 655 -8.10 -46.24 35.58
CA SER A 655 -7.18 -46.45 36.69
C SER A 655 -5.82 -47.03 36.26
N SER A 656 -4.86 -46.95 37.19
CA SER A 656 -3.62 -47.72 37.19
C SER A 656 -3.34 -48.20 38.62
N THR A 657 -2.75 -49.38 38.78
CA THR A 657 -2.31 -49.88 40.09
C THR A 657 -0.86 -49.48 40.31
N LEU A 658 -0.61 -48.58 41.28
CA LEU A 658 0.72 -48.33 41.81
C LEU A 658 1.07 -49.45 42.79
N THR A 659 1.99 -50.34 42.41
CA THR A 659 2.54 -51.38 43.27
C THR A 659 3.86 -50.90 43.85
N VAL A 660 4.02 -51.00 45.17
CA VAL A 660 5.22 -50.59 45.91
C VAL A 660 5.77 -51.78 46.68
N THR A 661 7.00 -52.17 46.38
CA THR A 661 7.68 -53.32 46.99
C THR A 661 8.85 -52.85 47.85
N THR A 662 8.81 -53.20 49.13
CA THR A 662 9.88 -52.93 50.10
C THR A 662 10.83 -54.12 50.20
N THR A 663 12.08 -53.88 50.57
CA THR A 663 13.12 -54.93 50.64
C THR A 663 13.28 -55.44 52.07
N ALA A 664 13.30 -56.76 52.25
CA ALA A 664 13.54 -57.40 53.55
C ALA A 664 15.01 -57.27 53.97
N ARG A 665 15.27 -57.16 55.27
CA ARG A 665 16.64 -57.28 55.81
C ARG A 665 17.00 -58.76 55.97
N ALA A 666 18.00 -59.25 55.25
CA ALA A 666 18.38 -60.67 55.33
C ALA A 666 19.09 -61.03 56.65
N GLN A 667 18.94 -62.29 57.08
CA GLN A 667 19.59 -62.88 58.27
C GLN A 667 20.61 -63.96 57.85
N LEU A 668 21.63 -64.21 58.69
CA LEU A 668 22.73 -65.15 58.45
C LEU A 668 22.44 -66.55 59.03
N ALA A 669 23.07 -67.59 58.45
CA ALA A 669 23.03 -68.99 58.92
C ALA A 669 24.43 -69.52 59.30
N PRO A 670 24.57 -70.57 60.15
CA PRO A 670 25.86 -71.09 60.63
C PRO A 670 26.53 -72.08 59.67
N GLY A 671 27.86 -72.27 59.72
CA GLY A 671 28.59 -73.18 58.80
C GLY A 671 29.82 -73.94 59.38
N PRO A 672 30.40 -74.92 58.65
CA PRO A 672 31.53 -75.77 59.10
C PRO A 672 32.82 -75.73 58.23
N THR A 673 33.76 -76.66 58.46
CA THR A 673 35.24 -76.57 58.33
C THR A 673 35.92 -77.00 57.00
N LEU A 674 37.21 -76.65 56.82
CA LEU A 674 38.08 -76.95 55.65
C LEU A 674 39.41 -77.65 56.01
N GLY A 675 40.03 -78.36 55.05
CA GLY A 675 41.37 -78.98 55.13
C GLY A 675 42.27 -78.69 53.90
N PRO A 676 43.60 -78.96 53.95
CA PRO A 676 44.59 -78.32 53.06
C PRO A 676 44.97 -79.10 51.76
N PRO A 677 45.45 -78.40 50.70
CA PRO A 677 45.73 -78.99 49.37
C PRO A 677 47.23 -79.23 49.05
N SER A 678 47.51 -79.86 47.90
CA SER A 678 48.85 -80.17 47.38
C SER A 678 49.11 -79.64 45.95
N ALA A 679 50.35 -79.26 45.63
CA ALA A 679 50.86 -79.10 44.27
C ALA A 679 52.42 -79.03 44.24
N ASN A 680 53.07 -79.69 43.28
CA ASN A 680 54.53 -79.64 43.03
C ASN A 680 54.81 -79.21 41.59
N PHE A 681 55.84 -78.37 41.37
CA PHE A 681 56.22 -77.81 40.05
C PHE A 681 57.59 -78.34 39.55
N SER A 682 57.80 -78.31 38.22
CA SER A 682 58.90 -79.02 37.52
C SER A 682 60.11 -78.16 37.12
N VAL A 683 61.31 -78.77 37.17
CA VAL A 683 62.65 -78.15 37.17
C VAL A 683 63.05 -77.37 35.90
N ARG A 684 62.31 -77.44 34.78
CA ARG A 684 62.62 -76.59 33.61
C ARG A 684 62.41 -75.09 33.85
N THR A 685 61.70 -74.70 34.90
CA THR A 685 61.64 -73.28 35.35
C THR A 685 62.97 -72.81 35.96
N LEU A 686 63.77 -73.69 36.57
CA LEU A 686 65.02 -73.31 37.25
C LEU A 686 66.14 -72.91 36.28
N THR A 687 66.20 -73.48 35.07
CA THR A 687 67.24 -73.13 34.07
C THR A 687 66.97 -71.81 33.35
N LEU A 688 65.70 -71.46 33.12
CA LEU A 688 65.32 -70.16 32.53
C LEU A 688 65.64 -68.99 33.47
N TRP A 689 65.43 -69.16 34.78
CA TRP A 689 65.77 -68.14 35.78
C TRP A 689 67.27 -67.82 35.85
N ALA A 690 68.14 -68.82 35.70
CA ALA A 690 69.60 -68.61 35.75
C ALA A 690 70.13 -67.74 34.58
N ILE A 691 69.59 -67.94 33.37
CA ILE A 691 70.03 -67.19 32.17
C ILE A 691 69.59 -65.72 32.26
N CYS A 692 68.35 -65.46 32.70
CA CYS A 692 67.86 -64.10 32.90
C CYS A 692 68.68 -63.34 33.95
N LEU A 693 69.11 -64.00 35.03
CA LEU A 693 69.93 -63.37 36.08
C LEU A 693 71.31 -62.95 35.54
N LEU A 694 71.95 -63.77 34.69
CA LEU A 694 73.26 -63.48 34.12
C LEU A 694 73.25 -62.24 33.21
N VAL A 695 72.21 -62.10 32.38
CA VAL A 695 72.02 -60.94 31.49
C VAL A 695 71.80 -59.67 32.30
N MET A 696 71.00 -59.73 33.37
CA MET A 696 70.76 -58.60 34.28
C MET A 696 72.04 -58.13 34.96
N VAL A 697 72.90 -59.04 35.40
CA VAL A 697 74.20 -58.71 36.03
C VAL A 697 75.18 -58.07 35.04
N LEU A 698 75.24 -58.54 33.80
CA LEU A 698 76.09 -57.95 32.75
C LEU A 698 75.64 -56.53 32.36
N LEU A 699 74.32 -56.27 32.30
CA LEU A 699 73.77 -54.94 32.03
C LEU A 699 74.01 -53.97 33.21
N ALA A 700 73.91 -54.45 34.45
CA ALA A 700 74.18 -53.66 35.65
C ALA A 700 75.65 -53.21 35.77
N HIS A 701 76.61 -53.93 35.17
CA HIS A 701 78.03 -53.69 35.43
C HIS A 701 78.73 -52.66 34.53
N ARG A 702 78.09 -52.20 33.43
CA ARG A 702 78.71 -51.26 32.45
C ARG A 702 78.04 -49.90 32.26
N GLN A 703 76.81 -49.67 32.72
CA GLN A 703 76.18 -48.33 32.63
C GLN A 703 76.56 -47.36 33.76
N ARG A 704 77.87 -47.30 34.02
CA ARG A 704 78.50 -46.12 34.62
C ARG A 704 78.23 -44.92 33.69
N ALA A 705 77.60 -43.89 34.24
CA ALA A 705 77.68 -42.50 33.80
C ALA A 705 77.18 -42.10 32.39
N ARG A 706 75.94 -41.55 32.37
CA ARG A 706 75.55 -40.28 31.70
C ARG A 706 75.69 -40.21 30.15
N ARG A 707 74.66 -39.96 29.33
CA ARG A 707 73.22 -39.57 29.47
C ARG A 707 72.48 -40.09 28.20
N TYR A 708 71.17 -39.78 28.06
CA TYR A 708 70.31 -39.80 26.84
C TYR A 708 69.40 -41.03 26.54
N ILE A 709 68.11 -40.87 26.92
CA ILE A 709 66.80 -41.13 26.23
C ILE A 709 66.53 -42.44 25.40
N PRO A 710 65.31 -42.67 24.84
CA PRO A 710 63.94 -42.41 25.30
C PRO A 710 63.04 -43.69 25.36
N ARG A 711 61.80 -43.50 25.84
CA ARG A 711 60.65 -44.42 25.81
C ARG A 711 60.54 -45.25 24.51
N TRP A 712 60.62 -46.58 24.61
CA TRP A 712 59.91 -47.61 23.80
C TRP A 712 60.27 -49.05 24.23
N VAL A 713 61.38 -49.28 24.96
CA VAL A 713 61.90 -50.63 25.29
C VAL A 713 61.33 -51.25 26.58
N PHE A 714 60.86 -50.46 27.55
CA PHE A 714 60.33 -51.01 28.82
C PHE A 714 58.90 -51.59 28.73
N ALA A 715 58.20 -51.39 27.61
CA ALA A 715 56.81 -51.85 27.44
C ALA A 715 56.69 -53.35 27.10
N THR A 716 57.77 -54.01 26.66
CA THR A 716 57.74 -55.42 26.24
C THR A 716 58.20 -56.42 27.31
N GLY A 717 58.83 -55.95 28.40
CA GLY A 717 59.27 -56.82 29.51
C GLY A 717 58.19 -57.13 30.55
N ALA A 718 57.29 -56.17 30.83
CA ALA A 718 56.27 -56.32 31.88
C ALA A 718 55.13 -57.28 31.50
N LEU A 719 54.89 -57.49 30.21
CA LEU A 719 53.78 -58.31 29.70
C LEU A 719 54.00 -59.83 29.93
N ALA A 720 55.24 -60.27 30.20
CA ALA A 720 55.58 -61.69 30.39
C ALA A 720 55.55 -62.15 31.86
N VAL A 721 55.64 -61.25 32.84
CA VAL A 721 55.78 -61.61 34.27
C VAL A 721 54.42 -61.84 34.95
N LEU A 722 53.37 -61.15 34.50
CA LEU A 722 52.01 -61.28 35.05
C LEU A 722 51.22 -62.51 34.55
N LEU A 723 51.77 -63.27 33.60
CA LEU A 723 51.06 -64.37 32.93
C LEU A 723 51.30 -65.78 33.55
N CYS A 724 52.08 -65.89 34.63
CA CYS A 724 52.50 -67.19 35.20
C CYS A 724 52.46 -67.33 36.74
N ILE A 725 51.94 -66.36 37.51
CA ILE A 725 51.75 -66.51 38.97
C ILE A 725 50.27 -66.35 39.30
N GLY A 726 49.54 -67.47 39.40
CA GLY A 726 48.09 -67.40 39.63
C GLY A 726 47.32 -68.72 39.52
N CYS A 727 47.90 -69.86 39.91
CA CYS A 727 47.16 -71.11 40.02
C CYS A 727 47.59 -71.90 41.28
N GLY A 728 46.74 -71.92 42.31
CA GLY A 728 46.91 -72.75 43.51
C GLY A 728 46.56 -72.08 44.86
N GLY A 729 45.44 -72.51 45.47
CA GLY A 729 45.16 -72.36 46.91
C GLY A 729 44.41 -71.10 47.34
N GLY A 730 43.10 -71.21 47.57
CA GLY A 730 42.26 -70.12 48.11
C GLY A 730 41.91 -70.28 49.59
N SER A 731 41.77 -69.15 50.29
CA SER A 731 41.11 -69.04 51.59
C SER A 731 40.12 -67.85 51.54
N SER A 732 38.89 -68.07 51.99
CA SER A 732 37.77 -67.14 51.75
C SER A 732 37.75 -65.97 52.74
N PRO A 733 37.50 -64.73 52.30
CA PRO A 733 37.09 -63.64 53.18
C PRO A 733 35.70 -63.93 53.79
N PRO A 734 35.35 -63.35 54.95
CA PRO A 734 33.99 -63.46 55.49
C PRO A 734 32.97 -62.78 54.56
N PRO A 735 31.73 -63.30 54.46
CA PRO A 735 30.72 -62.70 53.60
C PRO A 735 30.36 -61.28 54.07
N PRO A 736 30.09 -60.34 53.14
CA PRO A 736 29.70 -58.97 53.48
C PRO A 736 28.38 -58.95 54.27
N PRO A 737 28.13 -57.91 55.10
CA PRO A 737 26.87 -57.77 55.80
C PRO A 737 25.70 -57.70 54.78
N PRO A 738 24.55 -58.32 55.08
CA PRO A 738 23.42 -58.32 54.17
C PRO A 738 22.94 -56.89 53.87
N PRO A 739 22.46 -56.61 52.64
CA PRO A 739 21.96 -55.29 52.27
C PRO A 739 20.90 -54.78 53.28
N PRO A 740 20.93 -53.50 53.67
CA PRO A 740 19.88 -52.93 54.50
C PRO A 740 18.55 -52.96 53.75
N GLY A 741 17.51 -53.50 54.40
CA GLY A 741 16.14 -53.45 53.91
C GLY A 741 15.57 -52.03 53.97
N THR A 742 14.33 -51.86 53.49
CA THR A 742 13.62 -50.57 53.53
C THR A 742 13.48 -50.09 54.98
N PRO A 743 13.82 -48.82 55.29
CA PRO A 743 13.71 -48.30 56.64
C PRO A 743 12.25 -48.07 57.07
N PRO A 744 11.90 -48.31 58.35
CA PRO A 744 10.57 -47.99 58.87
C PRO A 744 10.35 -46.47 58.94
N GLY A 745 9.11 -46.03 58.73
CA GLY A 745 8.75 -44.61 58.71
C GLY A 745 7.56 -44.28 57.82
N THR A 746 7.14 -43.01 57.82
CA THR A 746 6.06 -42.49 56.98
C THR A 746 6.62 -41.61 55.87
N PHE A 747 6.23 -41.88 54.63
CA PHE A 747 6.76 -41.23 53.43
C PHE A 747 5.62 -40.71 52.55
N THR A 748 5.71 -39.47 52.10
CA THR A 748 4.78 -38.89 51.12
C THR A 748 5.39 -39.03 49.73
N MET A 749 4.69 -39.75 48.85
CA MET A 749 5.07 -39.95 47.46
C MET A 749 4.20 -39.07 46.57
N THR A 750 4.78 -38.42 45.56
CA THR A 750 4.03 -37.65 44.57
C THR A 750 3.82 -38.50 43.33
N VAL A 751 2.57 -38.79 42.99
CA VAL A 751 2.17 -39.46 41.75
C VAL A 751 1.84 -38.40 40.72
N THR A 752 2.53 -38.43 39.57
CA THR A 752 2.31 -37.51 38.46
C THR A 752 1.87 -38.28 37.22
N ALA A 753 0.78 -37.84 36.60
CA ALA A 753 0.32 -38.32 35.31
C ALA A 753 0.61 -37.29 34.22
N THR A 754 1.22 -37.74 33.12
CA THR A 754 1.45 -36.97 31.90
C THR A 754 0.67 -37.58 30.76
N SER A 755 -0.06 -36.75 29.99
CA SER A 755 -0.66 -37.22 28.74
C SER A 755 0.41 -37.43 27.67
N SER A 756 0.17 -38.34 26.73
CA SER A 756 0.89 -38.37 25.45
C SER A 756 0.72 -37.09 24.61
N ASN A 757 -0.29 -36.28 24.90
CA ASN A 757 -0.54 -34.98 24.27
C ASN A 757 0.10 -33.84 25.07
N SER A 758 1.09 -33.16 24.48
CA SER A 758 1.83 -32.06 25.10
C SER A 758 1.03 -30.77 25.34
N SER A 759 -0.17 -30.64 24.78
CA SER A 759 -1.10 -29.53 25.10
C SER A 759 -1.88 -29.75 26.40
N VAL A 760 -1.77 -30.93 27.02
CA VAL A 760 -2.41 -31.26 28.29
C VAL A 760 -1.39 -31.08 29.43
N GLN A 761 -1.75 -30.24 30.41
CA GLN A 761 -0.90 -29.99 31.57
C GLN A 761 -0.79 -31.26 32.46
N PRO A 762 0.41 -31.59 32.99
CA PRO A 762 0.56 -32.69 33.95
C PRO A 762 -0.25 -32.46 35.21
N VAL A 763 -0.85 -33.53 35.75
CA VAL A 763 -1.59 -33.50 37.02
C VAL A 763 -0.85 -34.35 38.04
N SER A 764 -0.69 -33.82 39.25
CA SER A 764 0.01 -34.51 40.35
C SER A 764 -0.87 -34.61 41.60
N MET A 765 -0.69 -35.68 42.37
CA MET A 765 -1.35 -35.90 43.66
C MET A 765 -0.39 -36.57 44.68
N PRO A 766 -0.55 -36.32 45.99
CA PRO A 766 0.21 -37.00 47.04
C PRO A 766 -0.46 -38.32 47.47
N VAL A 767 0.34 -39.32 47.83
CA VAL A 767 -0.08 -40.57 48.51
C VAL A 767 0.90 -40.94 49.63
N THR A 768 0.44 -41.62 50.67
CA THR A 768 1.25 -41.90 51.88
C THR A 768 1.61 -43.38 52.02
N LEU A 769 2.87 -43.69 52.29
CA LEU A 769 3.36 -45.04 52.61
C LEU A 769 3.91 -45.09 54.03
N ILE A 770 3.50 -46.09 54.82
CA ILE A 770 3.99 -46.35 56.17
C ILE A 770 4.70 -47.70 56.17
N VAL A 771 6.00 -47.70 56.43
CA VAL A 771 6.81 -48.93 56.53
C VAL A 771 6.98 -49.32 58.00
N LYS A 772 6.70 -50.58 58.32
CA LYS A 772 6.89 -51.22 59.64
C LYS A 772 8.11 -52.13 59.67
#